data_AF-A0A6I1MUM8-F1
#
_entry.id   AF-A0A6I1MUM8-F1
#
_cell.length_a   1.000
_cell.length_b   1.000
_cell.length_c   1.000
_cell.angle_alpha   90.00
_cell.angle_beta   90.00
_cell.angle_gamma   90.00
#
_symmetry.space_group_name_H-M   'P 1'
#
loop_
_entity.id
_entity.type
_entity.pdbx_description
1 polymer ?
#
loop_
_entity_poly.entity_id
_entity_poly.type
_entity_poly.pdbx_seq_one_letter_code
_entity_poly.pdbx_strand_id
1 'polypeptide(L)'
;MDRRRFLKWGGFITASVATGAGLAGCGGSDNTVVVGDTGAPLVTGAWKFPQSVASGDPRADSILLWTRAVPAAADNVAVAPAGQDGAIRLLVTAGDNSAALGSNAVLAGAPVVDVHLPLLGQYDNTVRHKVTGLAPGVVYYYQFVAGDTRSNVGRFKTAPAATADVAQLQFVYMTCQDWSVNHWGAMTSIAAEQLDFIVHLGDYIYETVGDDFQLGAVESRHGALTLPDGVAKAGSSTAKYANTLADYRYLYKQYRTDPRLQALHERFAFIAVWDDHEFTDDSWQDAQTYDGSTNADGTDLHQSSRRRNANQAWFEFMPADVSFDAADSSFQNIRIYRDFQFGKLMQLVMTDQRLYRSDHIIPESSINPATGKPLGRIGSRYLVPQQTLAAVEAQKIAGATAAGQAPLAGVSILGNTQRQWWMDKMKAATSTWKLWGNEVSLLRMGMNGIDAIATLLALNAVPTVAAQVGTTAGATAGNVALAGAIVAAAIAGATAGTAQNGAVAIMTAALSGGAAQAQAGAGVAAGLTATQAGLAVAVYAAVTTAAAGGAAATAQAGAAAQTIAFGYIKQDVQANGAASSFVAASGKQEALAPFFARFLLNCDQWDGYNGERKALMAHLKSNNIGNVVALTGDIHAFFAGTVNDDFDAAGGGTPVMVDLVSAGISSDSFFSYLRDAASALGDIGTLVSYPLAIPVPGVGTVSLNFNLLDYTMGKAAPTLAQLLEQLRVQLRGALAAKGVAEGALEATVTAVMAGLQASSDFNTSLLALAQQLAALGNNGWIKHLNTDAQGYTLVTLTPGRLVAQFRQVNKLVGTSAPATLVARTTTATVTAGVAAVVVS
;
A
#
# COMPACT_ATOMS: atom_id res chain seq x y z
N MET A 1 41.38 -25.82 -12.29
CA MET A 1 40.25 -25.68 -11.33
C MET A 1 39.64 -27.07 -11.17
N ASP A 2 39.56 -27.58 -9.94
CA ASP A 2 39.11 -28.97 -9.68
C ASP A 2 37.61 -29.10 -9.95
N ARG A 3 37.22 -30.09 -10.76
CA ARG A 3 35.83 -30.37 -11.18
C ARG A 3 34.92 -30.67 -9.98
N ARG A 4 35.48 -31.19 -8.88
CA ARG A 4 34.77 -31.37 -7.59
C ARG A 4 34.58 -30.08 -6.81
N ARG A 5 35.45 -29.09 -6.97
CA ARG A 5 35.25 -27.73 -6.44
C ARG A 5 34.27 -26.93 -7.30
N PHE A 6 34.25 -27.13 -8.62
CA PHE A 6 33.28 -26.45 -9.48
C PHE A 6 31.82 -26.92 -9.23
N LEU A 7 31.59 -28.24 -9.05
CA LEU A 7 30.27 -28.78 -8.69
C LEU A 7 29.82 -28.39 -7.27
N LYS A 8 30.75 -28.15 -6.35
CA LYS A 8 30.45 -27.65 -4.98
C LYS A 8 30.10 -26.17 -4.92
N TRP A 9 30.44 -25.39 -5.95
CA TRP A 9 30.33 -23.93 -5.91
C TRP A 9 29.43 -23.33 -7.01
N GLY A 10 29.03 -24.11 -8.02
CA GLY A 10 28.06 -23.71 -9.06
C GLY A 10 26.68 -24.37 -8.94
N GLY A 11 26.32 -24.92 -7.78
CA GLY A 11 25.44 -26.09 -7.66
C GLY A 11 24.12 -25.96 -6.90
N PHE A 12 23.37 -24.86 -7.02
CA PHE A 12 22.02 -24.75 -6.42
C PHE A 12 20.87 -24.63 -7.42
N ILE A 13 21.06 -23.95 -8.55
CA ILE A 13 20.12 -24.00 -9.68
C ILE A 13 20.66 -25.02 -10.68
N THR A 14 19.85 -26.01 -11.03
CA THR A 14 20.15 -26.97 -12.09
C THR A 14 19.29 -26.66 -13.32
N ALA A 15 19.69 -27.12 -14.51
CA ALA A 15 18.94 -26.86 -15.74
C ALA A 15 18.87 -28.08 -16.65
N SER A 16 17.70 -28.30 -17.29
CA SER A 16 17.48 -29.34 -18.29
C SER A 16 16.71 -28.80 -19.50
N VAL A 17 16.71 -29.58 -20.59
CA VAL A 17 15.98 -29.28 -21.83
C VAL A 17 14.88 -30.32 -22.00
N ALA A 18 13.66 -29.87 -22.30
CA ALA A 18 12.53 -30.76 -22.58
C ALA A 18 12.77 -31.59 -23.85
N THR A 19 12.51 -32.90 -23.79
CA THR A 19 12.66 -33.83 -24.92
C THR A 19 11.54 -33.60 -25.94
N GLY A 20 11.89 -33.60 -27.24
CA GLY A 20 10.94 -33.39 -28.34
C GLY A 20 10.95 -31.99 -28.96
N ALA A 21 11.68 -31.03 -28.39
CA ALA A 21 12.07 -29.82 -29.10
C ALA A 21 13.10 -30.20 -30.18
N GLY A 22 12.73 -30.09 -31.46
CA GLY A 22 13.73 -30.08 -32.52
C GLY A 22 14.79 -29.02 -32.16
N LEU A 23 16.07 -29.35 -32.31
CA LEU A 23 17.20 -28.46 -32.03
C LEU A 23 17.04 -27.13 -32.77
N ALA A 24 16.31 -26.17 -32.17
CA ALA A 24 16.24 -24.80 -32.62
C ALA A 24 17.29 -24.04 -31.80
N GLY A 25 18.53 -24.10 -32.27
CA GLY A 25 19.53 -23.13 -31.83
C GLY A 25 19.08 -21.73 -32.27
N CYS A 26 19.06 -20.78 -31.33
CA CYS A 26 19.79 -19.50 -31.41
C CYS A 26 19.38 -18.53 -30.29
N GLY A 27 20.39 -18.07 -29.52
CA GLY A 27 20.50 -16.66 -29.13
C GLY A 27 19.92 -16.20 -27.79
N GLY A 28 20.19 -16.87 -26.68
CA GLY A 28 19.96 -16.34 -25.32
C GLY A 28 21.26 -16.26 -24.53
N SER A 29 21.71 -15.05 -24.20
CA SER A 29 22.94 -14.80 -23.43
C SER A 29 22.69 -14.99 -21.93
N ASP A 30 22.67 -16.23 -21.44
CA ASP A 30 22.63 -16.49 -20.00
C ASP A 30 23.67 -17.55 -19.59
N ASN A 31 24.41 -17.24 -18.52
CA ASN A 31 25.48 -18.06 -17.89
C ASN A 31 24.96 -19.35 -17.20
N THR A 32 23.88 -19.96 -17.67
CA THR A 32 23.35 -21.19 -17.06
C THR A 32 24.06 -22.43 -17.60
N VAL A 33 24.81 -23.10 -16.73
CA VAL A 33 25.42 -24.39 -17.02
C VAL A 33 24.32 -25.46 -17.02
N VAL A 34 24.14 -26.16 -18.16
CA VAL A 34 23.29 -27.35 -18.24
C VAL A 34 23.93 -28.45 -17.38
N VAL A 35 23.39 -28.68 -16.19
CA VAL A 35 23.75 -29.83 -15.36
C VAL A 35 22.92 -31.00 -15.87
N GLY A 36 23.51 -31.86 -16.69
CA GLY A 36 22.94 -33.18 -16.97
C GLY A 36 22.79 -34.00 -15.68
N ASP A 37 21.96 -35.06 -15.72
CA ASP A 37 21.72 -36.01 -14.62
C ASP A 37 22.99 -36.20 -13.77
N THR A 38 22.91 -35.80 -12.50
CA THR A 38 24.07 -35.83 -11.60
C THR A 38 24.55 -37.26 -11.33
N GLY A 39 23.75 -38.27 -11.68
CA GLY A 39 24.00 -39.68 -11.39
C GLY A 39 24.04 -39.98 -9.88
N ALA A 40 23.66 -39.01 -9.04
CA ALA A 40 23.53 -39.21 -7.61
C ALA A 40 22.37 -40.19 -7.36
N PRO A 41 22.55 -41.15 -6.44
CA PRO A 41 21.51 -42.14 -6.17
C PRO A 41 20.25 -41.44 -5.66
N LEU A 42 19.10 -41.84 -6.20
CA LEU A 42 17.82 -41.40 -5.67
C LEU A 42 17.73 -41.77 -4.20
N VAL A 43 17.23 -40.83 -3.40
CA VAL A 43 16.93 -41.09 -1.99
C VAL A 43 15.91 -42.23 -1.88
N THR A 44 16.02 -43.06 -0.85
CA THR A 44 15.14 -44.20 -0.60
C THR A 44 14.33 -44.00 0.67
N GLY A 45 13.30 -44.82 0.87
CA GLY A 45 12.43 -44.79 2.06
C GLY A 45 11.30 -43.76 1.98
N ALA A 46 10.71 -43.44 3.13
CA ALA A 46 9.55 -42.56 3.22
C ALA A 46 9.97 -41.08 3.32
N TRP A 47 9.47 -40.27 2.38
CA TRP A 47 9.70 -38.82 2.30
C TRP A 47 8.39 -38.05 2.31
N LYS A 48 8.47 -36.73 2.45
CA LYS A 48 7.34 -35.80 2.32
C LYS A 48 7.79 -34.46 1.74
N PHE A 49 6.81 -33.68 1.29
CA PHE A 49 6.98 -32.34 0.71
C PHE A 49 6.19 -31.30 1.52
N PRO A 50 6.70 -30.84 2.68
CA PRO A 50 5.89 -30.08 3.65
C PRO A 50 5.42 -28.71 3.15
N GLN A 51 6.17 -28.12 2.22
CA GLN A 51 5.87 -26.83 1.58
C GLN A 51 5.33 -26.99 0.14
N SER A 52 4.95 -28.22 -0.23
CA SER A 52 4.51 -28.58 -1.58
C SER A 52 5.52 -28.17 -2.67
N VAL A 53 5.01 -27.88 -3.88
CA VAL A 53 5.75 -27.49 -5.08
C VAL A 53 5.45 -26.06 -5.47
N ALA A 54 6.33 -25.44 -6.26
CA ALA A 54 6.08 -24.13 -6.84
C ALA A 54 6.73 -23.97 -8.22
N SER A 55 6.20 -23.05 -9.01
CA SER A 55 6.78 -22.65 -10.29
C SER A 55 6.85 -21.13 -10.39
N GLY A 56 7.76 -20.61 -11.21
CA GLY A 56 7.86 -19.17 -11.39
C GLY A 56 8.72 -18.75 -12.56
N ASP A 57 8.66 -17.45 -12.83
CA ASP A 57 9.29 -16.77 -13.95
C ASP A 57 9.01 -17.45 -15.32
N PRO A 58 7.72 -17.56 -15.71
CA PRO A 58 7.36 -18.18 -16.98
C PRO A 58 7.92 -17.36 -18.14
N ARG A 59 8.67 -18.01 -19.01
CA ARG A 59 9.13 -17.48 -20.31
C ARG A 59 8.50 -18.27 -21.43
N ALA A 60 8.75 -17.86 -22.67
CA ALA A 60 8.19 -18.50 -23.85
C ALA A 60 8.64 -19.97 -23.97
N ASP A 61 9.84 -20.28 -23.52
CA ASP A 61 10.46 -21.59 -23.66
C ASP A 61 11.01 -22.16 -22.35
N SER A 62 10.81 -21.47 -21.22
CA SER A 62 11.36 -21.90 -19.93
C SER A 62 10.48 -21.59 -18.72
N ILE A 63 10.75 -22.30 -17.63
CA ILE A 63 10.16 -22.09 -16.30
C ILE A 63 11.18 -22.46 -15.22
N LEU A 64 11.10 -21.85 -14.03
CA LEU A 64 11.75 -22.37 -12.83
C LEU A 64 10.77 -23.22 -12.02
N LEU A 65 11.16 -24.43 -11.65
CA LEU A 65 10.43 -25.34 -10.77
C LEU A 65 11.14 -25.47 -9.42
N TRP A 66 10.35 -25.52 -8.35
CA TRP A 66 10.82 -25.52 -6.98
C TRP A 66 10.10 -26.58 -6.14
N THR A 67 10.82 -27.19 -5.20
CA THR A 67 10.23 -27.96 -4.09
C THR A 67 11.18 -28.01 -2.89
N ARG A 68 10.67 -28.40 -1.72
CA ARG A 68 11.49 -28.89 -0.60
C ARG A 68 11.07 -30.31 -0.22
N ALA A 69 12.03 -31.20 -0.03
CA ALA A 69 11.77 -32.60 0.35
C ALA A 69 12.52 -32.97 1.64
N VAL A 70 11.84 -33.63 2.57
CA VAL A 70 12.45 -34.11 3.82
C VAL A 70 11.99 -35.53 4.13
N PRO A 71 12.74 -36.31 4.94
CA PRO A 71 12.27 -37.60 5.43
C PRO A 71 10.90 -37.46 6.12
N ALA A 72 10.05 -38.47 5.99
CA ALA A 72 8.68 -38.43 6.51
C ALA A 72 8.61 -38.12 8.02
N ALA A 73 9.59 -38.60 8.78
CA ALA A 73 9.71 -38.41 10.23
C ALA A 73 10.29 -37.04 10.65
N ALA A 74 10.83 -36.25 9.72
CA ALA A 74 11.36 -34.91 10.04
C ALA A 74 10.22 -33.94 10.37
N ASP A 75 10.49 -32.90 11.14
CA ASP A 75 9.53 -31.81 11.35
C ASP A 75 9.32 -30.99 10.05
N ASN A 76 8.14 -30.39 9.90
CA ASN A 76 7.79 -29.65 8.67
C ASN A 76 8.59 -28.36 8.50
N VAL A 77 9.02 -27.73 9.60
CA VAL A 77 9.64 -26.39 9.61
C VAL A 77 11.03 -26.37 10.24
N ALA A 78 11.46 -27.42 10.93
CA ALA A 78 12.84 -27.55 11.41
C ALA A 78 13.86 -27.59 10.25
N VAL A 79 15.12 -27.33 10.58
CA VAL A 79 16.25 -27.47 9.65
C VAL A 79 16.36 -28.93 9.21
N ALA A 80 16.55 -29.16 7.91
CA ALA A 80 16.76 -30.49 7.36
C ALA A 80 18.00 -31.14 8.01
N PRO A 81 17.93 -32.42 8.41
CA PRO A 81 19.07 -33.11 8.99
C PRO A 81 20.28 -33.10 8.04
N ALA A 82 21.47 -32.76 8.57
CA ALA A 82 22.71 -32.83 7.81
C ALA A 82 23.05 -34.28 7.41
N GLY A 83 23.81 -34.44 6.30
CA GLY A 83 24.33 -35.74 5.88
C GLY A 83 23.36 -36.64 5.10
N GLN A 84 22.26 -36.09 4.58
CA GLN A 84 21.30 -36.81 3.73
C GLN A 84 21.33 -36.35 2.27
N ASP A 85 22.51 -35.95 1.78
CA ASP A 85 22.66 -35.55 0.39
C ASP A 85 22.33 -36.74 -0.53
N GLY A 86 21.50 -36.50 -1.54
CA GLY A 86 21.04 -37.52 -2.48
C GLY A 86 20.41 -36.89 -3.72
N ALA A 87 19.50 -37.60 -4.38
CA ALA A 87 18.72 -37.05 -5.48
C ALA A 87 17.23 -37.33 -5.37
N ILE A 88 16.43 -36.46 -5.98
CA ILE A 88 15.00 -36.66 -6.23
C ILE A 88 14.74 -36.65 -7.74
N ARG A 89 13.64 -37.22 -8.20
CA ARG A 89 13.27 -37.22 -9.63
C ARG A 89 12.26 -36.11 -9.92
N LEU A 90 12.42 -35.41 -11.03
CA LEU A 90 11.44 -34.46 -11.57
C LEU A 90 10.81 -35.02 -12.84
N LEU A 91 9.48 -34.97 -12.91
CA LEU A 91 8.67 -35.30 -14.08
C LEU A 91 7.91 -34.07 -14.55
N VAL A 92 7.90 -33.81 -15.86
CA VAL A 92 7.06 -32.77 -16.50
C VAL A 92 6.35 -33.35 -17.71
N THR A 93 5.07 -33.06 -17.89
CA THR A 93 4.22 -33.55 -18.99
C THR A 93 3.31 -32.43 -19.52
N ALA A 94 3.02 -32.48 -20.82
CA ALA A 94 1.97 -31.65 -21.44
C ALA A 94 0.58 -32.35 -21.39
N GLY A 95 0.52 -33.60 -20.93
CA GLY A 95 -0.74 -34.32 -20.76
C GLY A 95 -1.61 -33.66 -19.67
N ASP A 96 -2.92 -33.60 -19.91
CA ASP A 96 -3.86 -32.98 -18.98
C ASP A 96 -3.93 -33.74 -17.65
N ASN A 97 -3.52 -33.06 -16.58
CA ASN A 97 -3.61 -33.54 -15.20
C ASN A 97 -4.36 -32.54 -14.32
N SER A 98 -5.27 -31.74 -14.90
CA SER A 98 -6.07 -30.74 -14.18
C SER A 98 -6.83 -31.31 -12.98
N ALA A 99 -7.41 -32.50 -13.12
CA ALA A 99 -8.14 -33.19 -12.06
C ALA A 99 -7.24 -33.68 -10.91
N ALA A 100 -5.92 -33.77 -11.13
CA ALA A 100 -4.95 -34.23 -10.14
C ALA A 100 -4.28 -33.09 -9.35
N LEU A 101 -4.56 -31.83 -9.70
CA LEU A 101 -3.93 -30.66 -9.07
C LEU A 101 -4.12 -30.63 -7.55
N GLY A 102 -3.02 -30.46 -6.82
CA GLY A 102 -3.01 -30.48 -5.35
C GLY A 102 -3.17 -31.87 -4.72
N SER A 103 -3.09 -32.93 -5.53
CA SER A 103 -3.01 -34.32 -5.06
C SER A 103 -1.67 -34.96 -5.44
N ASN A 104 -1.32 -36.07 -4.79
CA ASN A 104 -0.11 -36.84 -5.10
C ASN A 104 -0.32 -37.93 -6.17
N ALA A 105 -1.40 -37.83 -6.96
CA ALA A 105 -1.68 -38.79 -8.02
C ALA A 105 -0.55 -38.84 -9.07
N VAL A 106 -0.37 -40.00 -9.70
CA VAL A 106 0.65 -40.19 -10.73
C VAL A 106 0.29 -39.37 -11.97
N LEU A 107 1.26 -38.64 -12.52
CA LEU A 107 1.07 -37.91 -13.77
C LEU A 107 0.72 -38.84 -14.94
N ALA A 108 -0.31 -38.48 -15.69
CA ALA A 108 -0.66 -39.07 -16.98
C ALA A 108 0.07 -38.37 -18.14
N GLY A 109 0.22 -39.09 -19.26
CA GLY A 109 0.90 -38.61 -20.46
C GLY A 109 2.41 -38.88 -20.47
N ALA A 110 3.02 -38.76 -21.64
CA ALA A 110 4.46 -38.97 -21.79
C ALA A 110 5.25 -37.81 -21.16
N PRO A 111 6.25 -38.06 -20.31
CA PRO A 111 7.07 -37.01 -19.76
C PRO A 111 7.93 -36.36 -20.86
N VAL A 112 7.93 -35.04 -20.91
CA VAL A 112 8.87 -34.21 -21.68
C VAL A 112 10.12 -33.88 -20.87
N VAL A 113 10.08 -34.04 -19.55
CA VAL A 113 11.25 -33.98 -18.66
C VAL A 113 11.17 -35.15 -17.69
N ASP A 114 12.30 -35.83 -17.53
CA ASP A 114 12.50 -36.92 -16.58
C ASP A 114 13.97 -36.93 -16.15
N VAL A 115 14.27 -36.30 -15.01
CA VAL A 115 15.66 -36.04 -14.57
C VAL A 115 15.85 -36.25 -13.07
N HIS A 116 17.06 -36.61 -12.66
CA HIS A 116 17.46 -36.61 -11.26
C HIS A 116 18.08 -35.28 -10.85
N LEU A 117 17.61 -34.73 -9.73
CA LEU A 117 17.99 -33.43 -9.20
C LEU A 117 18.64 -33.61 -7.84
N PRO A 118 19.78 -32.95 -7.58
CA PRO A 118 20.45 -33.05 -6.30
C PRO A 118 19.58 -32.48 -5.18
N LEU A 119 19.54 -33.19 -4.06
CA LEU A 119 18.93 -32.77 -2.82
C LEU A 119 20.04 -32.59 -1.78
N LEU A 120 20.31 -31.35 -1.37
CA LEU A 120 21.46 -31.00 -0.55
C LEU A 120 21.04 -30.37 0.77
N GLY A 121 21.57 -30.92 1.88
CA GLY A 121 21.25 -30.45 3.23
C GLY A 121 21.71 -29.01 3.48
N GLN A 122 22.79 -28.57 2.82
CA GLN A 122 23.31 -27.20 2.95
C GLN A 122 22.31 -26.13 2.49
N TYR A 123 21.35 -26.50 1.62
CA TYR A 123 20.27 -25.66 1.13
C TYR A 123 18.90 -26.09 1.68
N ASP A 124 18.89 -26.67 2.89
CA ASP A 124 17.68 -27.13 3.59
C ASP A 124 16.82 -28.10 2.75
N ASN A 125 17.48 -28.91 1.91
CA ASN A 125 16.84 -29.83 0.95
C ASN A 125 15.81 -29.17 0.03
N THR A 126 16.03 -27.90 -0.31
CA THR A 126 15.31 -27.21 -1.39
C THR A 126 15.91 -27.59 -2.74
N VAL A 127 15.08 -27.62 -3.77
CA VAL A 127 15.45 -27.87 -5.16
C VAL A 127 14.95 -26.71 -6.01
N ARG A 128 15.82 -26.16 -6.84
CA ARG A 128 15.51 -25.16 -7.86
C ARG A 128 16.02 -25.62 -9.22
N HIS A 129 15.11 -25.79 -10.17
CA HIS A 129 15.43 -26.37 -11.46
C HIS A 129 14.79 -25.59 -12.60
N LYS A 130 15.62 -25.07 -13.52
CA LYS A 130 15.18 -24.39 -14.73
C LYS A 130 14.95 -25.43 -15.84
N VAL A 131 13.73 -25.50 -16.35
CA VAL A 131 13.41 -26.29 -17.53
C VAL A 131 13.38 -25.36 -18.73
N THR A 132 14.06 -25.72 -19.82
CA THR A 132 14.12 -24.97 -21.08
C THR A 132 13.64 -25.80 -22.27
N GLY A 133 13.48 -25.20 -23.44
CA GLY A 133 13.02 -25.90 -24.65
C GLY A 133 11.54 -26.27 -24.63
N LEU A 134 10.75 -25.61 -23.79
CA LEU A 134 9.30 -25.80 -23.72
C LEU A 134 8.59 -25.08 -24.87
N ALA A 135 7.38 -25.53 -25.22
CA ALA A 135 6.57 -24.84 -26.20
C ALA A 135 5.91 -23.59 -25.58
N PRO A 136 5.80 -22.48 -26.34
CA PRO A 136 5.21 -21.23 -25.85
C PRO A 136 3.69 -21.29 -25.71
N GLY A 137 3.17 -20.64 -24.67
CA GLY A 137 1.73 -20.54 -24.39
C GLY A 137 1.07 -21.86 -23.98
N VAL A 138 1.86 -22.88 -23.60
CA VAL A 138 1.39 -24.23 -23.29
C VAL A 138 1.31 -24.44 -21.77
N VAL A 139 0.27 -25.16 -21.35
CA VAL A 139 0.10 -25.61 -19.97
C VAL A 139 0.86 -26.93 -19.79
N TYR A 140 1.65 -27.01 -18.72
CA TYR A 140 2.37 -28.20 -18.31
C TYR A 140 2.03 -28.55 -16.87
N TYR A 141 2.17 -29.84 -16.56
CA TYR A 141 2.02 -30.40 -15.22
C TYR A 141 3.33 -31.04 -14.80
N TYR A 142 3.67 -30.92 -13.52
CA TYR A 142 4.94 -31.41 -13.00
C TYR A 142 4.78 -32.02 -11.61
N GLN A 143 5.72 -32.91 -11.26
CA GLN A 143 5.73 -33.60 -9.99
C GLN A 143 7.17 -34.01 -9.63
N PHE A 144 7.50 -33.91 -8.35
CA PHE A 144 8.74 -34.43 -7.80
C PHE A 144 8.51 -35.79 -7.12
N VAL A 145 9.51 -36.66 -7.14
CA VAL A 145 9.49 -37.98 -6.50
C VAL A 145 10.73 -38.16 -5.63
N ALA A 146 10.53 -38.41 -4.35
CA ALA A 146 11.57 -38.65 -3.36
C ALA A 146 11.29 -39.99 -2.66
N GLY A 147 12.18 -40.97 -2.81
CA GLY A 147 11.91 -42.34 -2.38
C GLY A 147 10.62 -42.87 -2.99
N ASP A 148 9.71 -43.30 -2.13
CA ASP A 148 8.41 -43.86 -2.53
C ASP A 148 7.28 -42.80 -2.59
N THR A 149 7.60 -41.52 -2.32
CA THR A 149 6.60 -40.44 -2.19
C THR A 149 6.63 -39.50 -3.39
N ARG A 150 5.44 -39.13 -3.87
CA ARG A 150 5.22 -38.08 -4.87
C ARG A 150 4.79 -36.78 -4.21
N SER A 151 5.28 -35.66 -4.73
CA SER A 151 4.75 -34.34 -4.39
C SER A 151 3.31 -34.19 -4.88
N ASN A 152 2.62 -33.14 -4.42
CA ASN A 152 1.42 -32.71 -5.11
C ASN A 152 1.74 -32.37 -6.59
N VAL A 153 0.77 -32.59 -7.46
CA VAL A 153 0.85 -32.20 -8.87
C VAL A 153 0.78 -30.68 -8.96
N GLY A 154 1.83 -30.08 -9.50
CA GLY A 154 1.88 -28.68 -9.86
C GLY A 154 1.56 -28.44 -11.33
N ARG A 155 1.20 -27.20 -11.66
CA ARG A 155 0.93 -26.70 -13.00
C ARG A 155 1.60 -25.36 -13.23
N PHE A 156 2.03 -25.13 -14.46
CA PHE A 156 2.42 -23.82 -14.95
C PHE A 156 1.98 -23.63 -16.40
N LYS A 157 2.00 -22.38 -16.87
CA LYS A 157 1.81 -22.02 -18.29
C LYS A 157 3.01 -21.22 -18.76
N THR A 158 3.63 -21.62 -19.85
CA THR A 158 4.71 -20.82 -20.47
C THR A 158 4.14 -19.53 -21.05
N ALA A 159 4.96 -18.48 -21.09
CA ALA A 159 4.54 -17.23 -21.72
C ALA A 159 4.26 -17.46 -23.22
N PRO A 160 3.36 -16.69 -23.85
CA PRO A 160 3.22 -16.71 -25.30
C PRO A 160 4.54 -16.33 -25.99
N ALA A 161 4.77 -16.84 -27.20
CA ALA A 161 5.93 -16.46 -28.00
C ALA A 161 5.96 -14.93 -28.19
N ALA A 162 7.14 -14.32 -28.21
CA ALA A 162 7.29 -12.85 -28.26
C ALA A 162 6.53 -12.18 -29.42
N THR A 163 6.34 -12.88 -30.54
CA THR A 163 5.63 -12.39 -31.73
C THR A 163 4.13 -12.73 -31.76
N ALA A 164 3.60 -13.41 -30.74
CA ALA A 164 2.22 -13.83 -30.69
C ALA A 164 1.27 -12.64 -30.47
N ASP A 165 0.15 -12.64 -31.19
CA ASP A 165 -0.97 -11.76 -30.93
C ASP A 165 -1.82 -12.35 -29.79
N VAL A 166 -1.76 -11.70 -28.63
CA VAL A 166 -2.43 -12.17 -27.41
C VAL A 166 -3.70 -11.35 -27.20
N ALA A 167 -4.85 -11.99 -27.27
CA ALA A 167 -6.15 -11.33 -27.12
C ALA A 167 -6.42 -10.88 -25.68
N GLN A 168 -5.96 -11.66 -24.70
CA GLN A 168 -6.14 -11.39 -23.29
C GLN A 168 -5.06 -12.08 -22.44
N LEU A 169 -4.68 -11.43 -21.34
CA LEU A 169 -4.04 -12.06 -20.18
C LEU A 169 -4.90 -11.82 -18.94
N GLN A 170 -4.93 -12.79 -18.02
CA GLN A 170 -5.53 -12.63 -16.71
C GLN A 170 -4.54 -13.05 -15.63
N PHE A 171 -4.29 -12.17 -14.66
CA PHE A 171 -3.35 -12.44 -13.57
C PHE A 171 -3.78 -11.73 -12.30
N VAL A 172 -3.29 -12.20 -11.16
CA VAL A 172 -3.42 -11.50 -9.87
C VAL A 172 -2.08 -10.89 -9.51
N TYR A 173 -2.09 -9.71 -8.88
CA TYR A 173 -0.96 -9.25 -8.11
C TYR A 173 -1.34 -9.05 -6.64
N MET A 174 -0.40 -9.39 -5.76
CA MET A 174 -0.56 -9.42 -4.31
C MET A 174 0.74 -9.09 -3.58
N THR A 175 0.62 -8.73 -2.30
CA THR A 175 1.70 -8.26 -1.43
C THR A 175 1.30 -8.43 0.03
N CYS A 176 2.24 -8.25 0.97
CA CYS A 176 1.96 -7.99 2.39
C CYS A 176 0.98 -8.99 3.02
N GLN A 177 1.50 -10.21 3.21
CA GLN A 177 0.76 -11.34 3.76
C GLN A 177 1.23 -11.70 5.17
N ASP A 178 1.21 -10.76 6.12
CA ASP A 178 1.63 -11.05 7.51
C ASP A 178 0.85 -12.24 8.08
N TRP A 179 1.59 -13.24 8.56
CA TRP A 179 1.08 -14.44 9.22
C TRP A 179 0.35 -14.12 10.53
N SER A 180 0.70 -13.02 11.18
CA SER A 180 0.22 -12.66 12.51
C SER A 180 -1.06 -11.81 12.49
N VAL A 181 -1.62 -11.52 11.31
CA VAL A 181 -2.75 -10.60 11.16
C VAL A 181 -3.84 -11.22 10.29
N ASN A 182 -5.10 -11.08 10.71
CA ASN A 182 -6.32 -11.47 10.01
C ASN A 182 -6.28 -12.92 9.48
N HIS A 183 -6.55 -13.13 8.18
CA HIS A 183 -6.64 -14.47 7.58
C HIS A 183 -6.19 -14.44 6.11
N TRP A 184 -5.79 -15.60 5.58
CA TRP A 184 -5.43 -15.74 4.16
C TRP A 184 -6.55 -16.32 3.28
N GLY A 185 -7.81 -16.14 3.68
CA GLY A 185 -8.97 -16.60 2.92
C GLY A 185 -9.00 -16.10 1.47
N ALA A 186 -8.43 -14.92 1.19
CA ALA A 186 -8.25 -14.39 -0.17
C ALA A 186 -7.61 -15.40 -1.14
N MET A 187 -6.62 -16.16 -0.67
CA MET A 187 -5.89 -17.14 -1.48
C MET A 187 -6.78 -18.29 -1.96
N THR A 188 -7.83 -18.64 -1.21
CA THR A 188 -8.85 -19.60 -1.68
C THR A 188 -9.61 -19.05 -2.88
N SER A 189 -9.98 -17.77 -2.86
CA SER A 189 -10.65 -17.12 -3.99
C SER A 189 -9.73 -17.02 -5.20
N ILE A 190 -8.45 -16.65 -4.99
CA ILE A 190 -7.45 -16.59 -6.07
C ILE A 190 -7.23 -17.97 -6.70
N ALA A 191 -7.17 -19.04 -5.91
CA ALA A 191 -6.97 -20.41 -6.39
C ALA A 191 -8.11 -20.90 -7.32
N ALA A 192 -9.29 -20.28 -7.23
CA ALA A 192 -10.44 -20.60 -8.07
C ALA A 192 -10.48 -19.80 -9.39
N GLU A 193 -9.60 -18.81 -9.58
CA GLU A 193 -9.51 -18.01 -10.80
C GLU A 193 -8.76 -18.75 -11.92
N GLN A 194 -8.97 -18.32 -13.16
CA GLN A 194 -8.30 -18.88 -14.34
C GLN A 194 -7.14 -17.99 -14.79
N LEU A 195 -6.06 -18.01 -14.00
CA LEU A 195 -4.92 -17.11 -14.20
C LEU A 195 -3.84 -17.71 -15.12
N ASP A 196 -3.15 -16.82 -15.84
CA ASP A 196 -1.92 -17.12 -16.57
C ASP A 196 -0.71 -17.19 -15.62
N PHE A 197 -0.64 -16.30 -14.63
CA PHE A 197 0.42 -16.21 -13.62
C PHE A 197 -0.04 -15.35 -12.42
N ILE A 198 0.79 -15.29 -11.37
CA ILE A 198 0.64 -14.39 -10.22
C ILE A 198 1.88 -13.49 -10.14
N VAL A 199 1.71 -12.22 -9.79
CA VAL A 199 2.79 -11.30 -9.42
C VAL A 199 2.79 -11.11 -7.91
N HIS A 200 3.93 -11.26 -7.25
CA HIS A 200 4.10 -10.95 -5.83
C HIS A 200 5.05 -9.76 -5.68
N LEU A 201 4.60 -8.68 -5.03
CA LEU A 201 5.31 -7.40 -5.01
C LEU A 201 6.20 -7.20 -3.79
N GLY A 202 6.13 -8.08 -2.79
CA GLY A 202 7.00 -8.04 -1.61
C GLY A 202 6.23 -8.39 -0.35
N ASP A 203 6.94 -8.44 0.78
CA ASP A 203 6.40 -8.84 2.08
C ASP A 203 5.73 -10.22 2.04
N TYR A 204 6.41 -11.16 1.39
CA TYR A 204 6.04 -12.56 1.38
C TYR A 204 6.19 -13.17 2.79
N ILE A 205 7.18 -12.68 3.54
CA ILE A 205 7.38 -12.93 4.97
C ILE A 205 7.51 -11.61 5.72
N TYR A 206 7.25 -11.64 7.03
CA TYR A 206 7.64 -10.61 7.98
C TYR A 206 8.76 -11.12 8.89
N GLU A 207 9.83 -10.35 9.06
CA GLU A 207 11.01 -10.71 9.84
C GLU A 207 10.79 -10.60 11.35
N THR A 208 9.75 -9.89 11.78
CA THR A 208 9.42 -9.65 13.20
C THR A 208 8.33 -10.58 13.72
N VAL A 209 8.37 -10.80 15.04
CA VAL A 209 7.32 -11.50 15.79
C VAL A 209 6.96 -10.68 17.02
N GLY A 210 5.68 -10.38 17.17
CA GLY A 210 5.13 -9.64 18.32
C GLY A 210 5.44 -8.14 18.29
N ASP A 211 5.60 -7.57 17.10
CA ASP A 211 5.79 -6.13 16.90
C ASP A 211 4.48 -5.35 17.08
N ASP A 212 4.57 -4.04 17.27
CA ASP A 212 3.43 -3.17 17.61
C ASP A 212 2.42 -3.05 16.44
N PHE A 213 2.84 -3.34 15.21
CA PHE A 213 1.93 -3.40 14.06
C PHE A 213 1.24 -4.77 13.89
N GLN A 214 1.60 -5.77 14.71
CA GLN A 214 1.07 -7.14 14.67
C GLN A 214 0.03 -7.38 15.78
N LEU A 215 -0.85 -6.41 16.00
CA LEU A 215 -1.84 -6.42 17.11
C LEU A 215 -3.23 -6.93 16.68
N GLY A 216 -3.47 -7.08 15.38
CA GLY A 216 -4.72 -7.62 14.85
C GLY A 216 -5.02 -9.04 15.33
N ALA A 217 -6.31 -9.38 15.38
CA ALA A 217 -6.71 -10.78 15.57
C ALA A 217 -6.23 -11.61 14.37
N VAL A 218 -5.86 -12.87 14.62
CA VAL A 218 -5.33 -13.79 13.62
C VAL A 218 -6.15 -15.09 13.55
N GLU A 219 -6.27 -15.66 12.36
CA GLU A 219 -6.93 -16.94 12.14
C GLU A 219 -6.22 -18.05 12.93
N SER A 220 -7.00 -18.95 13.55
CA SER A 220 -6.48 -20.08 14.34
C SER A 220 -5.57 -21.04 13.58
N ARG A 221 -5.58 -20.99 12.24
CA ARG A 221 -4.65 -21.73 11.37
C ARG A 221 -3.22 -21.20 11.43
N HIS A 222 -3.04 -19.95 11.81
CA HIS A 222 -1.76 -19.29 11.91
C HIS A 222 -1.31 -19.27 13.37
N GLY A 223 -0.63 -20.36 13.78
CA GLY A 223 -0.06 -20.46 15.12
C GLY A 223 1.04 -19.43 15.37
N ALA A 224 1.27 -19.05 16.62
CA ALA A 224 2.30 -18.08 16.98
C ALA A 224 3.68 -18.47 16.45
N LEU A 225 4.38 -17.51 15.83
CA LEU A 225 5.72 -17.71 15.30
C LEU A 225 6.75 -17.81 16.44
N THR A 226 7.80 -18.61 16.24
CA THR A 226 8.93 -18.73 17.17
C THR A 226 10.23 -18.80 16.39
N LEU A 227 10.93 -17.67 16.33
CA LEU A 227 12.23 -17.57 15.67
C LEU A 227 13.28 -18.43 16.42
N PRO A 228 14.01 -19.33 15.72
CA PRO A 228 15.08 -20.14 16.29
C PRO A 228 16.12 -19.35 17.09
N ASP A 229 16.64 -18.26 16.52
CA ASP A 229 17.74 -17.44 17.03
C ASP A 229 17.36 -15.95 17.18
N GLY A 230 16.06 -15.65 17.14
CA GLY A 230 15.55 -14.28 17.05
C GLY A 230 16.09 -13.32 18.12
N VAL A 231 16.36 -12.08 17.71
CA VAL A 231 16.96 -11.03 18.54
C VAL A 231 15.86 -10.11 19.07
N ALA A 232 15.94 -9.72 20.35
CA ALA A 232 14.99 -8.77 20.93
C ALA A 232 15.09 -7.40 20.26
N LYS A 233 13.95 -6.81 19.91
CA LYS A 233 13.87 -5.45 19.36
C LYS A 233 14.01 -4.44 20.50
N ALA A 234 14.90 -3.45 20.32
CA ALA A 234 15.06 -2.39 21.31
C ALA A 234 13.74 -1.62 21.50
N GLY A 235 13.44 -1.21 22.73
CA GLY A 235 12.21 -0.47 23.05
C GLY A 235 10.94 -1.32 23.16
N SER A 236 10.98 -2.62 22.85
CA SER A 236 9.85 -3.54 23.02
C SER A 236 10.12 -4.56 24.13
N SER A 237 9.06 -4.95 24.86
CA SER A 237 9.13 -6.00 25.89
C SER A 237 8.88 -7.40 25.34
N THR A 238 8.34 -7.51 24.13
CA THR A 238 7.90 -8.78 23.53
C THR A 238 8.44 -9.02 22.11
N ALA A 239 8.72 -7.97 21.35
CA ALA A 239 9.07 -8.10 19.94
C ALA A 239 10.48 -8.67 19.72
N LYS A 240 10.59 -9.56 18.73
CA LYS A 240 11.86 -10.10 18.23
C LYS A 240 11.93 -9.99 16.70
N TYR A 241 13.14 -9.94 16.14
CA TYR A 241 13.37 -9.98 14.70
C TYR A 241 14.34 -11.10 14.29
N ALA A 242 14.18 -11.59 13.06
CA ALA A 242 15.01 -12.61 12.44
C ALA A 242 16.42 -12.09 12.17
N ASN A 243 17.44 -12.87 12.54
CA ASN A 243 18.84 -12.45 12.44
C ASN A 243 19.70 -13.49 11.69
N THR A 244 19.46 -14.78 11.91
CA THR A 244 20.25 -15.85 11.30
C THR A 244 19.59 -16.41 10.05
N LEU A 245 20.34 -17.14 9.22
CA LEU A 245 19.78 -17.89 8.11
C LEU A 245 18.71 -18.91 8.58
N ALA A 246 18.85 -19.45 9.79
CA ALA A 246 17.86 -20.36 10.37
C ALA A 246 16.52 -19.65 10.65
N ASP A 247 16.56 -18.40 11.11
CA ASP A 247 15.36 -17.57 11.30
C ASP A 247 14.62 -17.32 9.99
N TYR A 248 15.31 -16.83 8.97
CA TYR A 248 14.68 -16.54 7.68
C TYR A 248 14.15 -17.83 7.01
N ARG A 249 14.91 -18.94 7.06
CA ARG A 249 14.42 -20.24 6.57
C ARG A 249 13.18 -20.70 7.33
N TYR A 250 13.14 -20.51 8.65
CA TYR A 250 11.98 -20.84 9.47
C TYR A 250 10.74 -20.07 8.97
N LEU A 251 10.85 -18.76 8.77
CA LEU A 251 9.75 -17.92 8.28
C LEU A 251 9.20 -18.41 6.94
N TYR A 252 10.06 -18.62 5.93
CA TYR A 252 9.60 -19.15 4.64
C TYR A 252 8.93 -20.52 4.75
N LYS A 253 9.48 -21.43 5.56
CA LYS A 253 8.89 -22.76 5.78
C LYS A 253 7.55 -22.67 6.46
N GLN A 254 7.43 -21.81 7.48
CA GLN A 254 6.24 -21.62 8.29
C GLN A 254 5.12 -21.01 7.45
N TYR A 255 5.38 -19.91 6.74
CA TYR A 255 4.40 -19.26 5.86
C TYR A 255 3.88 -20.24 4.79
N ARG A 256 4.78 -21.02 4.18
CA ARG A 256 4.41 -22.04 3.18
C ARG A 256 3.76 -23.30 3.76
N THR A 257 3.50 -23.38 5.06
CA THR A 257 2.66 -24.46 5.62
C THR A 257 1.16 -24.19 5.43
N ASP A 258 0.75 -22.96 5.11
CA ASP A 258 -0.66 -22.69 4.83
C ASP A 258 -1.08 -23.39 3.51
N PRO A 259 -2.08 -24.28 3.54
CA PRO A 259 -2.49 -25.04 2.37
C PRO A 259 -3.08 -24.15 1.25
N ARG A 260 -3.57 -22.95 1.58
CA ARG A 260 -4.08 -22.01 0.56
C ARG A 260 -2.94 -21.39 -0.23
N LEU A 261 -1.83 -21.06 0.42
CA LEU A 261 -0.63 -20.59 -0.25
C LEU A 261 0.01 -21.70 -1.10
N GLN A 262 0.05 -22.94 -0.59
CA GLN A 262 0.47 -24.10 -1.38
C GLN A 262 -0.41 -24.29 -2.62
N ALA A 263 -1.73 -24.18 -2.49
CA ALA A 263 -2.65 -24.30 -3.62
C ALA A 263 -2.42 -23.24 -4.72
N LEU A 264 -1.95 -22.03 -4.37
CA LEU A 264 -1.55 -21.03 -5.36
C LEU A 264 -0.28 -21.44 -6.11
N HIS A 265 0.77 -21.83 -5.36
CA HIS A 265 2.04 -22.28 -5.93
C HIS A 265 1.91 -23.54 -6.80
N GLU A 266 0.97 -24.42 -6.46
CA GLU A 266 0.63 -25.60 -7.25
C GLU A 266 -0.07 -25.26 -8.57
N ARG A 267 -0.73 -24.10 -8.69
CA ARG A 267 -1.63 -23.80 -9.84
C ARG A 267 -1.07 -22.79 -10.82
N PHE A 268 -0.26 -21.85 -10.33
CA PHE A 268 0.19 -20.69 -11.09
C PHE A 268 1.68 -20.47 -10.92
N ALA A 269 2.31 -19.99 -12.00
CA ALA A 269 3.68 -19.52 -11.93
C ALA A 269 3.71 -18.14 -11.24
N PHE A 270 4.64 -17.96 -10.30
CA PHE A 270 4.87 -16.69 -9.61
C PHE A 270 5.96 -15.87 -10.31
N ILE A 271 5.72 -14.58 -10.49
CA ILE A 271 6.73 -13.57 -10.80
C ILE A 271 6.88 -12.73 -9.54
N ALA A 272 7.92 -12.99 -8.76
CA ALA A 272 8.09 -12.39 -7.43
C ALA A 272 9.31 -11.45 -7.36
N VAL A 273 9.14 -10.38 -6.61
CA VAL A 273 10.21 -9.55 -6.00
C VAL A 273 10.01 -9.54 -4.48
N TRP A 274 11.00 -9.05 -3.74
CA TRP A 274 10.85 -8.75 -2.32
C TRP A 274 10.39 -7.31 -2.13
N ASP A 275 10.12 -6.96 -0.88
CA ASP A 275 10.20 -5.59 -0.37
C ASP A 275 11.18 -5.57 0.84
N ASP A 276 10.90 -4.82 1.89
CA ASP A 276 11.78 -4.62 3.04
C ASP A 276 11.69 -5.76 4.06
N HIS A 277 10.50 -6.28 4.36
CA HIS A 277 10.29 -7.29 5.39
C HIS A 277 10.90 -8.66 5.07
N GLU A 278 11.32 -8.91 3.83
CA GLU A 278 12.23 -10.02 3.51
C GLU A 278 13.60 -9.91 4.20
N PHE A 279 13.98 -8.71 4.64
CA PHE A 279 15.19 -8.43 5.41
C PHE A 279 14.88 -7.73 6.73
N THR A 280 14.47 -6.46 6.69
CA THR A 280 14.12 -5.63 7.84
C THR A 280 13.30 -4.42 7.38
N ASP A 281 12.27 -4.09 8.17
CA ASP A 281 11.34 -2.95 7.99
C ASP A 281 12.04 -1.66 7.50
N ASP A 282 11.47 -1.01 6.48
CA ASP A 282 11.90 0.27 5.88
C ASP A 282 13.39 0.32 5.51
N SER A 283 14.01 -0.82 5.18
CA SER A 283 15.45 -0.88 4.93
C SER A 283 15.90 -0.14 3.66
N TRP A 284 17.17 0.25 3.68
CA TRP A 284 17.93 0.62 2.50
C TRP A 284 19.23 -0.17 2.48
N GLN A 285 19.52 -0.81 1.34
CA GLN A 285 20.71 -1.67 1.20
C GLN A 285 20.75 -2.77 2.28
N ASP A 286 21.71 -2.72 3.20
CA ASP A 286 21.85 -3.60 4.34
C ASP A 286 21.69 -2.86 5.69
N ALA A 287 21.18 -1.64 5.69
CA ALA A 287 20.88 -0.86 6.89
C ALA A 287 19.53 -1.25 7.49
N GLN A 288 19.45 -1.29 8.83
CA GLN A 288 18.20 -1.40 9.57
C GLN A 288 17.79 -0.03 10.13
N THR A 289 16.49 0.26 10.12
CA THR A 289 15.93 1.57 10.49
C THR A 289 15.01 1.51 11.74
N TYR A 290 15.22 0.51 12.59
CA TYR A 290 14.49 0.42 13.87
C TYR A 290 14.87 1.59 14.80
N ASP A 291 13.92 2.03 15.64
CA ASP A 291 14.21 3.10 16.59
C ASP A 291 15.38 2.73 17.53
N GLY A 292 16.38 3.61 17.59
CA GLY A 292 17.58 3.42 18.40
C GLY A 292 18.66 2.54 17.76
N SER A 293 18.55 2.18 16.48
CA SER A 293 19.56 1.38 15.77
C SER A 293 20.54 2.18 14.91
N THR A 294 21.16 3.21 15.49
CA THR A 294 22.18 4.04 14.82
C THR A 294 23.57 3.84 15.42
N ASN A 295 24.61 4.02 14.61
CA ASN A 295 25.99 4.16 15.05
C ASN A 295 26.19 5.43 15.89
N ALA A 296 27.35 5.54 16.54
CA ALA A 296 27.70 6.72 17.36
C ALA A 296 27.78 8.03 16.55
N ASP A 297 27.99 7.94 15.24
CA ASP A 297 27.98 9.09 14.31
C ASP A 297 26.58 9.42 13.76
N GLY A 298 25.54 8.68 14.20
CA GLY A 298 24.16 8.87 13.78
C GLY A 298 23.77 8.16 12.48
N THR A 299 24.68 7.46 11.81
CA THR A 299 24.32 6.65 10.63
C THR A 299 23.56 5.38 11.04
N ASP A 300 22.69 4.87 10.16
CA ASP A 300 22.00 3.60 10.44
C ASP A 300 22.97 2.42 10.57
N LEU A 301 22.55 1.42 11.35
CA LEU A 301 23.36 0.23 11.56
C LEU A 301 23.29 -0.69 10.33
N HIS A 302 24.42 -0.84 9.64
CA HIS A 302 24.58 -1.80 8.54
C HIS A 302 24.80 -3.23 9.05
N GLN A 303 24.03 -4.18 8.50
CA GLN A 303 24.03 -5.60 8.88
C GLN A 303 24.24 -6.53 7.68
N SER A 304 25.35 -6.34 6.95
CA SER A 304 25.62 -7.09 5.71
C SER A 304 25.50 -8.61 5.87
N SER A 305 25.92 -9.16 7.02
CA SER A 305 25.78 -10.60 7.27
C SER A 305 24.33 -11.05 7.39
N ARG A 306 23.47 -10.27 8.06
CA ARG A 306 22.03 -10.54 8.17
C ARG A 306 21.36 -10.37 6.80
N ARG A 307 21.71 -9.32 6.04
CA ARG A 307 21.20 -9.14 4.67
C ARG A 307 21.55 -10.32 3.76
N ARG A 308 22.78 -10.85 3.85
CA ARG A 308 23.15 -12.07 3.10
C ARG A 308 22.37 -13.31 3.55
N ASN A 309 22.08 -13.45 4.85
CA ASN A 309 21.22 -14.54 5.35
C ASN A 309 19.80 -14.43 4.77
N ALA A 310 19.22 -13.23 4.75
CA ALA A 310 17.93 -12.94 4.13
C ALA A 310 17.94 -13.23 2.61
N ASN A 311 18.92 -12.70 1.88
CA ASN A 311 19.09 -12.94 0.44
C ASN A 311 19.18 -14.44 0.12
N GLN A 312 19.96 -15.19 0.90
CA GLN A 312 20.10 -16.64 0.72
C GLN A 312 18.78 -17.36 0.97
N ALA A 313 18.05 -17.04 2.05
CA ALA A 313 16.76 -17.65 2.33
C ALA A 313 15.73 -17.34 1.23
N TRP A 314 15.65 -16.09 0.76
CA TRP A 314 14.77 -15.71 -0.36
C TRP A 314 15.12 -16.53 -1.61
N PHE A 315 16.40 -16.59 -1.97
CA PHE A 315 16.87 -17.37 -3.11
C PHE A 315 16.58 -18.86 -2.99
N GLU A 316 16.62 -19.41 -1.77
CA GLU A 316 16.33 -20.82 -1.51
C GLU A 316 14.84 -21.16 -1.63
N PHE A 317 13.94 -20.25 -1.24
CA PHE A 317 12.52 -20.53 -1.11
C PHE A 317 11.65 -19.93 -2.21
N MET A 318 12.11 -18.91 -2.94
CA MET A 318 11.33 -18.28 -4.00
C MET A 318 11.60 -18.90 -5.38
N PRO A 319 10.54 -19.18 -6.19
CA PRO A 319 10.69 -19.77 -7.52
C PRO A 319 11.08 -18.71 -8.58
N ALA A 320 12.16 -17.97 -8.36
CA ALA A 320 12.64 -16.91 -9.26
C ALA A 320 13.92 -17.30 -10.00
N ASP A 321 13.99 -17.11 -11.32
CA ASP A 321 15.16 -17.34 -12.18
C ASP A 321 16.08 -16.11 -12.11
N VAL A 322 16.92 -16.09 -11.06
CA VAL A 322 17.79 -14.96 -10.70
C VAL A 322 19.23 -15.40 -10.46
N SER A 323 20.16 -14.45 -10.52
CA SER A 323 21.57 -14.68 -10.20
C SER A 323 21.85 -14.47 -8.71
N PHE A 324 22.60 -15.39 -8.09
CA PHE A 324 23.08 -15.34 -6.72
C PHE A 324 24.51 -15.89 -6.65
N ASP A 325 25.39 -15.20 -5.95
CA ASP A 325 26.77 -15.63 -5.70
C ASP A 325 27.01 -15.78 -4.19
N ALA A 326 26.95 -17.02 -3.70
CA ALA A 326 27.18 -17.31 -2.28
C ALA A 326 28.62 -16.96 -1.81
N ALA A 327 29.58 -16.84 -2.75
CA ALA A 327 30.97 -16.53 -2.43
C ALA A 327 31.22 -15.03 -2.33
N ASP A 328 30.34 -14.19 -2.90
CA ASP A 328 30.42 -12.75 -2.73
C ASP A 328 30.10 -12.36 -1.29
N SER A 329 31.07 -11.74 -0.63
CA SER A 329 30.95 -11.26 0.75
C SER A 329 30.20 -9.94 0.85
N SER A 330 29.89 -9.27 -0.26
CA SER A 330 29.03 -8.10 -0.31
C SER A 330 27.56 -8.45 -0.03
N PHE A 331 26.74 -7.47 0.35
CA PHE A 331 25.29 -7.66 0.47
C PHE A 331 24.56 -7.64 -0.89
N GLN A 332 25.23 -7.21 -1.97
CA GLN A 332 24.69 -7.20 -3.34
C GLN A 332 25.00 -8.51 -4.09
N ASN A 333 25.07 -9.61 -3.35
CA ASN A 333 25.40 -10.95 -3.85
C ASN A 333 24.24 -11.62 -4.62
N ILE A 334 23.19 -10.87 -4.96
CA ILE A 334 21.99 -11.31 -5.66
C ILE A 334 21.47 -10.17 -6.53
N ARG A 335 20.82 -10.51 -7.64
CA ARG A 335 20.11 -9.55 -8.48
C ARG A 335 18.73 -10.10 -8.83
N ILE A 336 17.67 -9.45 -8.33
CA ILE A 336 16.31 -9.92 -8.56
C ILE A 336 15.56 -9.15 -9.65
N TYR A 337 15.96 -7.93 -10.01
CA TYR A 337 15.25 -7.18 -11.06
C TYR A 337 15.46 -7.75 -12.46
N ARG A 338 14.35 -7.88 -13.19
CA ARG A 338 14.27 -8.62 -14.47
C ARG A 338 12.97 -8.30 -15.21
N ASP A 339 12.87 -8.70 -16.48
CA ASP A 339 11.72 -8.42 -17.34
C ASP A 339 11.16 -9.66 -18.04
N PHE A 340 9.88 -9.55 -18.43
CA PHE A 340 9.08 -10.60 -19.03
C PHE A 340 8.26 -10.05 -20.19
N GLN A 341 8.18 -10.83 -21.27
CA GLN A 341 7.37 -10.49 -22.44
C GLN A 341 6.30 -11.56 -22.66
N PHE A 342 5.05 -11.13 -22.80
CA PHE A 342 3.90 -11.98 -23.09
C PHE A 342 3.32 -11.59 -24.45
N GLY A 343 3.88 -12.18 -25.50
CA GLY A 343 3.59 -11.81 -26.88
C GLY A 343 3.80 -10.32 -27.17
N LYS A 344 3.00 -9.78 -28.09
CA LYS A 344 2.98 -8.35 -28.37
C LYS A 344 2.14 -7.55 -27.35
N LEU A 345 1.43 -8.21 -26.44
CA LEU A 345 0.48 -7.53 -25.56
C LEU A 345 1.17 -6.81 -24.40
N MET A 346 2.09 -7.49 -23.70
CA MET A 346 2.63 -6.99 -22.45
C MET A 346 4.14 -7.16 -22.36
N GLN A 347 4.81 -6.07 -21.98
CA GLN A 347 6.13 -6.10 -21.37
C GLN A 347 5.95 -5.82 -19.87
N LEU A 348 6.37 -6.72 -18.99
CA LEU A 348 6.41 -6.51 -17.55
C LEU A 348 7.86 -6.31 -17.12
N VAL A 349 8.15 -5.16 -16.50
CA VAL A 349 9.47 -4.81 -15.95
C VAL A 349 9.37 -4.82 -14.43
N MET A 350 10.10 -5.73 -13.78
CA MET A 350 10.16 -5.85 -12.32
C MET A 350 11.41 -5.17 -11.79
N THR A 351 11.27 -4.21 -10.87
CA THR A 351 12.39 -3.53 -10.21
C THR A 351 12.65 -4.08 -8.80
N ASP A 352 13.74 -3.63 -8.20
CA ASP A 352 14.17 -3.90 -6.83
C ASP A 352 14.45 -2.56 -6.19
N GLN A 353 13.61 -2.16 -5.24
CA GLN A 353 13.59 -0.82 -4.66
C GLN A 353 14.22 -0.76 -3.28
N ARG A 354 14.81 -1.86 -2.79
CA ARG A 354 15.43 -1.95 -1.46
C ARG A 354 16.93 -2.14 -1.52
N LEU A 355 17.44 -3.02 -2.40
CA LEU A 355 18.86 -3.38 -2.39
C LEU A 355 19.80 -2.27 -2.91
N TYR A 356 19.30 -1.39 -3.78
CA TYR A 356 20.10 -0.37 -4.46
C TYR A 356 19.76 1.07 -4.06
N ARG A 357 18.73 1.26 -3.23
CA ARG A 357 18.30 2.59 -2.82
C ARG A 357 19.35 3.26 -1.94
N SER A 358 19.43 4.58 -2.01
CA SER A 358 20.12 5.37 -0.99
C SER A 358 19.28 5.41 0.28
N ASP A 359 19.91 5.82 1.37
CA ASP A 359 19.23 6.28 2.59
C ASP A 359 18.08 7.26 2.28
N HIS A 360 17.10 7.32 3.19
CA HIS A 360 16.04 8.31 3.17
C HIS A 360 16.63 9.72 3.08
N ILE A 361 15.90 10.62 2.43
CA ILE A 361 16.45 11.95 2.13
C ILE A 361 16.78 12.72 3.42
N ILE A 362 15.95 12.62 4.44
CA ILE A 362 16.22 13.16 5.76
C ILE A 362 16.54 11.97 6.66
N PRO A 363 17.79 11.82 7.15
CA PRO A 363 18.13 10.76 8.09
C PRO A 363 17.37 10.89 9.40
N GLU A 364 16.92 9.79 9.98
CA GLU A 364 16.16 9.72 11.25
C GLU A 364 16.93 10.28 12.44
N SER A 365 18.26 10.18 12.38
CA SER A 365 19.17 10.70 13.39
C SER A 365 19.30 12.23 13.37
N SER A 366 18.77 12.90 12.33
CA SER A 366 18.76 14.36 12.24
C SER A 366 18.09 14.95 13.47
N ILE A 367 18.74 15.97 14.07
CA ILE A 367 18.25 16.57 15.30
C ILE A 367 17.06 17.48 15.00
N ASN A 368 15.93 17.21 15.66
CA ASN A 368 14.79 18.10 15.69
C ASN A 368 15.15 19.36 16.51
N PRO A 369 15.19 20.55 15.90
CA PRO A 369 15.61 21.77 16.59
C PRO A 369 14.64 22.19 17.70
N ALA A 370 13.38 21.74 17.67
CA ALA A 370 12.39 22.07 18.69
C ALA A 370 12.52 21.20 19.95
N THR A 371 12.98 19.96 19.82
CA THR A 371 13.06 19.01 20.95
C THR A 371 14.50 18.71 21.37
N GLY A 372 15.49 19.02 20.53
CA GLY A 372 16.89 18.64 20.73
C GLY A 372 17.15 17.13 20.62
N LYS A 373 16.17 16.35 20.16
CA LYS A 373 16.23 14.88 20.02
C LYS A 373 16.29 14.50 18.53
N PRO A 374 16.77 13.29 18.18
CA PRO A 374 16.60 12.74 16.84
C PRO A 374 15.14 12.81 16.37
N LEU A 375 14.91 13.03 15.08
CA LEU A 375 13.58 13.01 14.47
C LEU A 375 12.90 11.64 14.66
N GLY A 376 13.67 10.54 14.59
CA GLY A 376 13.11 9.20 14.42
C GLY A 376 12.39 9.12 13.07
N ARG A 377 11.41 8.22 12.93
CA ARG A 377 10.64 8.04 11.68
C ARG A 377 9.66 9.18 11.34
N ILE A 378 9.18 9.94 12.32
CA ILE A 378 8.26 11.07 12.09
C ILE A 378 9.06 12.32 11.73
N GLY A 379 8.75 12.94 10.61
CA GLY A 379 9.45 14.10 10.06
C GLY A 379 10.64 13.76 9.15
N SER A 380 11.01 12.48 9.05
CA SER A 380 12.06 11.94 8.16
C SER A 380 11.49 11.01 7.08
N ARG A 381 10.62 10.06 7.48
CA ARG A 381 9.89 9.11 6.63
C ARG A 381 8.40 9.40 6.58
N TYR A 382 7.77 9.61 7.72
CA TYR A 382 6.33 9.85 7.80
C TYR A 382 6.02 11.28 8.20
N LEU A 383 4.97 11.87 7.64
CA LEU A 383 4.55 13.25 7.90
C LEU A 383 5.73 14.25 7.75
N VAL A 384 6.40 14.19 6.60
CA VAL A 384 7.62 14.96 6.32
C VAL A 384 7.28 16.33 5.76
N PRO A 385 7.79 17.45 6.31
CA PRO A 385 7.58 18.77 5.73
C PRO A 385 8.14 18.84 4.29
N GLN A 386 7.26 19.10 3.32
CA GLN A 386 7.59 19.04 1.90
C GLN A 386 8.74 20.00 1.52
N GLN A 387 8.75 21.20 2.10
CA GLN A 387 9.79 22.20 1.84
C GLN A 387 11.15 21.75 2.37
N THR A 388 11.20 21.15 3.57
CA THR A 388 12.44 20.64 4.16
C THR A 388 12.99 19.50 3.31
N LEU A 389 12.14 18.53 2.94
CA LEU A 389 12.54 17.43 2.07
C LEU A 389 13.16 17.94 0.75
N ALA A 390 12.47 18.86 0.06
CA ALA A 390 12.94 19.41 -1.20
C ALA A 390 14.29 20.14 -1.06
N ALA A 391 14.49 20.88 0.03
CA ALA A 391 15.74 21.56 0.31
C ALA A 391 16.89 20.57 0.54
N VAL A 392 16.66 19.52 1.34
CA VAL A 392 17.67 18.49 1.64
C VAL A 392 17.98 17.65 0.40
N GLU A 393 16.97 17.28 -0.40
CA GLU A 393 17.16 16.58 -1.67
C GLU A 393 18.04 17.40 -2.63
N ALA A 394 17.75 18.69 -2.80
CA ALA A 394 18.55 19.58 -3.63
C ALA A 394 20.00 19.71 -3.13
N GLN A 395 20.21 19.75 -1.82
CA GLN A 395 21.54 19.75 -1.21
C GLN A 395 22.30 18.44 -1.49
N LYS A 396 21.65 17.28 -1.34
CA LYS A 396 22.26 15.98 -1.65
C LYS A 396 22.66 15.89 -3.13
N ILE A 397 21.80 16.34 -4.04
CA ILE A 397 22.08 16.37 -5.49
C ILE A 397 23.27 17.29 -5.82
N ALA A 398 23.28 18.50 -5.25
CA ALA A 398 24.37 19.46 -5.45
C ALA A 398 25.69 18.92 -4.88
N GLY A 399 25.66 18.30 -3.71
CA GLY A 399 26.80 17.67 -3.06
C GLY A 399 27.37 16.52 -3.89
N ALA A 400 26.53 15.62 -4.40
CA ALA A 400 26.94 14.53 -5.28
C ALA A 400 27.63 15.07 -6.56
N THR A 401 27.04 16.10 -7.17
CA THR A 401 27.60 16.75 -8.37
C THR A 401 28.95 17.40 -8.09
N ALA A 402 29.09 18.12 -6.96
CA ALA A 402 30.34 18.73 -6.54
C ALA A 402 31.44 17.68 -6.24
N ALA A 403 31.05 16.48 -5.79
CA ALA A 403 31.93 15.35 -5.58
C ALA A 403 32.25 14.55 -6.86
N GLY A 404 31.76 14.98 -8.03
CA GLY A 404 31.97 14.29 -9.32
C GLY A 404 31.17 12.98 -9.47
N GLN A 405 30.15 12.77 -8.63
CA GLN A 405 29.26 11.61 -8.69
C GLN A 405 28.04 11.90 -9.59
N ALA A 406 27.30 10.85 -9.92
CA ALA A 406 26.01 11.01 -10.60
C ALA A 406 25.07 11.86 -9.72
N PRO A 407 24.36 12.88 -10.26
CA PRO A 407 23.56 13.81 -9.46
C PRO A 407 22.53 13.13 -8.55
N LEU A 408 21.99 11.99 -8.97
CA LEU A 408 20.96 11.27 -8.22
C LEU A 408 21.52 10.20 -7.26
N ALA A 409 22.83 10.04 -7.12
CA ALA A 409 23.43 8.92 -6.39
C ALA A 409 22.99 8.80 -4.92
N GLY A 410 22.74 9.93 -4.24
CA GLY A 410 22.28 9.99 -2.85
C GLY A 410 20.77 10.24 -2.69
N VAL A 411 20.01 10.16 -3.77
CA VAL A 411 18.55 10.45 -3.82
C VAL A 411 17.84 9.48 -4.77
N SER A 412 18.20 8.20 -4.69
CA SER A 412 17.79 7.17 -5.67
C SER A 412 17.21 5.95 -4.98
N ILE A 413 16.10 5.43 -5.51
CA ILE A 413 15.52 4.14 -5.17
C ILE A 413 16.17 3.03 -6.00
N LEU A 414 16.31 3.22 -7.30
CA LEU A 414 16.78 2.15 -8.21
C LEU A 414 18.31 2.01 -8.24
N GLY A 415 19.05 3.01 -7.75
CA GLY A 415 20.47 3.16 -8.06
C GLY A 415 20.71 3.44 -9.57
N ASN A 416 21.95 3.80 -9.92
CA ASN A 416 22.27 4.25 -11.29
C ASN A 416 22.08 3.16 -12.35
N THR A 417 22.54 1.94 -12.07
CA THR A 417 22.58 0.84 -13.04
C THR A 417 21.18 0.34 -13.39
N GLN A 418 20.35 0.07 -12.38
CA GLN A 418 18.99 -0.41 -12.61
C GLN A 418 18.09 0.70 -13.16
N ARG A 419 18.26 1.96 -12.74
CA ARG A 419 17.55 3.10 -13.35
C ARG A 419 17.78 3.15 -14.85
N GLN A 420 19.04 3.08 -15.29
CA GLN A 420 19.37 3.09 -16.72
C GLN A 420 18.80 1.85 -17.42
N TRP A 421 18.93 0.67 -16.82
CA TRP A 421 18.35 -0.57 -17.34
C TRP A 421 16.83 -0.46 -17.53
N TRP A 422 16.11 0.12 -16.55
CA TRP A 422 14.67 0.33 -16.64
C TRP A 422 14.32 1.28 -17.78
N MET A 423 15.05 2.40 -17.91
CA MET A 423 14.86 3.37 -18.99
C MET A 423 15.04 2.71 -20.36
N ASP A 424 16.09 1.92 -20.52
CA ASP A 424 16.39 1.20 -21.75
C ASP A 424 15.31 0.15 -22.07
N LYS A 425 14.84 -0.60 -21.07
CA LYS A 425 13.77 -1.58 -21.22
C LYS A 425 12.44 -0.95 -21.62
N MET A 426 12.03 0.12 -20.96
CA MET A 426 10.80 0.84 -21.29
C MET A 426 10.85 1.41 -22.71
N LYS A 427 12.02 1.90 -23.15
CA LYS A 427 12.23 2.46 -24.49
C LYS A 427 12.26 1.37 -25.57
N ALA A 428 12.90 0.24 -25.30
CA ALA A 428 13.03 -0.86 -26.27
C ALA A 428 11.75 -1.68 -26.44
N ALA A 429 10.85 -1.67 -25.45
CA ALA A 429 9.64 -2.48 -25.46
C ALA A 429 8.67 -2.10 -26.59
N THR A 430 8.44 -3.03 -27.51
CA THR A 430 7.46 -2.87 -28.61
C THR A 430 6.06 -3.37 -28.25
N SER A 431 5.87 -3.95 -27.06
CA SER A 431 4.58 -4.45 -26.59
C SER A 431 3.55 -3.33 -26.42
N THR A 432 2.26 -3.63 -26.58
CA THR A 432 1.16 -2.67 -26.43
C THR A 432 1.18 -2.02 -25.04
N TRP A 433 1.32 -2.81 -23.99
CA TRP A 433 1.38 -2.38 -22.60
C TRP A 433 2.79 -2.54 -22.03
N LYS A 434 3.20 -1.56 -21.22
CA LYS A 434 4.41 -1.61 -20.39
C LYS A 434 3.95 -1.60 -18.93
N LEU A 435 4.01 -2.74 -18.27
CA LEU A 435 3.73 -2.83 -16.85
C LEU A 435 5.01 -2.68 -16.05
N TRP A 436 4.95 -1.94 -14.95
CA TRP A 436 6.04 -1.79 -14.00
C TRP A 436 5.62 -2.40 -12.65
N GLY A 437 6.04 -3.63 -12.40
CA GLY A 437 5.86 -4.25 -11.09
C GLY A 437 6.94 -3.79 -10.14
N ASN A 438 6.54 -3.19 -9.02
CA ASN A 438 7.45 -2.70 -8.01
C ASN A 438 6.78 -2.63 -6.63
N GLU A 439 7.61 -2.37 -5.63
CA GLU A 439 7.30 -2.45 -4.21
C GLU A 439 6.40 -1.28 -3.78
N VAL A 440 6.91 -0.05 -3.92
CA VAL A 440 6.30 1.14 -3.32
C VAL A 440 5.54 2.02 -4.33
N SER A 441 4.50 2.71 -3.86
CA SER A 441 3.65 3.56 -4.71
C SER A 441 4.38 4.79 -5.28
N LEU A 442 4.03 5.16 -6.51
CA LEU A 442 4.49 6.38 -7.20
C LEU A 442 3.55 7.57 -7.00
N LEU A 443 2.33 7.34 -6.50
CA LEU A 443 1.34 8.39 -6.29
C LEU A 443 1.78 9.33 -5.16
N ARG A 444 1.76 10.63 -5.44
CA ARG A 444 2.02 11.65 -4.42
C ARG A 444 0.90 11.67 -3.38
N MET A 445 1.27 11.61 -2.10
CA MET A 445 0.40 11.67 -0.94
C MET A 445 0.76 12.88 -0.09
N GLY A 446 0.30 14.04 -0.56
CA GLY A 446 0.42 15.29 0.15
C GLY A 446 -0.70 15.51 1.16
N MET A 447 -0.42 16.31 2.18
CA MET A 447 -1.41 16.89 3.09
C MET A 447 -1.10 18.37 3.31
N ASN A 448 -2.06 19.25 3.03
CA ASN A 448 -1.94 20.66 3.39
C ASN A 448 -2.37 20.88 4.85
N GLY A 449 -1.42 20.85 5.77
CA GLY A 449 -1.67 21.05 7.20
C GLY A 449 -2.27 22.42 7.51
N ILE A 450 -1.93 23.47 6.75
CA ILE A 450 -2.50 24.81 6.89
C ILE A 450 -4.02 24.76 6.68
N ASP A 451 -4.47 24.20 5.56
CA ASP A 451 -5.90 24.12 5.24
C ASP A 451 -6.64 23.14 6.14
N ALA A 452 -5.98 22.04 6.52
CA ALA A 452 -6.56 21.03 7.40
C ALA A 452 -6.80 21.58 8.81
N ILE A 453 -5.82 22.25 9.43
CA ILE A 453 -5.96 22.90 10.73
C ILE A 453 -6.99 24.03 10.67
N ALA A 454 -6.94 24.87 9.64
CA ALA A 454 -7.91 25.93 9.48
C ALA A 454 -9.34 25.39 9.37
N THR A 455 -9.51 24.27 8.66
CA THR A 455 -10.81 23.58 8.54
C THR A 455 -11.26 23.01 9.88
N LEU A 456 -10.38 22.36 10.63
CA LEU A 456 -10.70 21.83 11.96
C LEU A 456 -11.06 22.94 12.96
N LEU A 457 -10.28 24.01 13.02
CA LEU A 457 -10.57 25.14 13.92
C LEU A 457 -11.88 25.83 13.55
N ALA A 458 -12.15 26.01 12.26
CA ALA A 458 -13.44 26.52 11.80
C ALA A 458 -14.59 25.60 12.22
N LEU A 459 -14.48 24.29 12.01
CA LEU A 459 -15.49 23.30 12.43
C LEU A 459 -15.73 23.33 13.95
N ASN A 460 -14.66 23.35 14.74
CA ASN A 460 -14.73 23.39 16.20
C ASN A 460 -15.34 24.71 16.71
N ALA A 461 -15.25 25.79 15.93
CA ALA A 461 -15.87 27.07 16.28
C ALA A 461 -17.39 27.08 16.04
N VAL A 462 -17.93 26.24 15.13
CA VAL A 462 -19.35 26.29 14.73
C VAL A 462 -20.32 26.21 15.92
N PRO A 463 -20.21 25.26 16.87
CA PRO A 463 -21.15 25.18 17.99
C PRO A 463 -21.11 26.43 18.89
N THR A 464 -19.91 26.94 19.17
CA THR A 464 -19.72 28.14 19.99
C THR A 464 -20.29 29.38 19.30
N VAL A 465 -20.03 29.55 18.00
CA VAL A 465 -20.57 30.67 17.22
C VAL A 465 -22.09 30.56 17.10
N ALA A 466 -22.64 29.36 16.90
CA ALA A 466 -24.09 29.16 16.86
C ALA A 466 -24.75 29.54 18.20
N ALA A 467 -24.13 29.19 19.32
CA ALA A 467 -24.59 29.59 20.66
C ALA A 467 -24.52 31.12 20.87
N GLN A 468 -23.47 31.78 20.37
CA GLN A 468 -23.37 33.24 20.36
C GLN A 468 -24.50 33.88 19.55
N VAL A 469 -24.77 33.38 18.34
CA VAL A 469 -25.89 33.85 17.50
C VAL A 469 -27.23 33.65 18.20
N GLY A 470 -27.46 32.48 18.82
CA GLY A 470 -28.67 32.22 19.59
C GLY A 470 -28.84 33.18 20.77
N THR A 471 -27.75 33.51 21.47
CA THR A 471 -27.75 34.47 22.58
C THR A 471 -28.05 35.88 22.08
N THR A 472 -27.38 36.33 21.00
CA THR A 472 -27.62 37.63 20.37
C THR A 472 -29.04 37.74 19.80
N ALA A 473 -29.62 36.63 19.31
CA ALA A 473 -31.01 36.59 18.84
C ALA A 473 -32.01 36.95 19.94
N GLY A 474 -31.74 36.57 21.20
CA GLY A 474 -32.52 37.02 22.35
C GLY A 474 -32.51 38.55 22.53
N ALA A 475 -31.39 39.20 22.24
CA ALA A 475 -31.24 40.65 22.29
C ALA A 475 -31.80 41.39 21.05
N THR A 476 -32.03 40.69 19.94
CA THR A 476 -32.61 41.24 18.70
C THR A 476 -34.08 40.86 18.50
N ALA A 477 -34.83 40.64 19.59
CA ALA A 477 -36.23 40.25 19.57
C ALA A 477 -36.53 39.00 18.72
N GLY A 478 -35.60 38.03 18.71
CA GLY A 478 -35.70 36.77 17.97
C GLY A 478 -35.27 36.85 16.51
N ASN A 479 -34.79 38.00 16.01
CA ASN A 479 -34.32 38.11 14.63
C ASN A 479 -32.92 37.48 14.47
N VAL A 480 -32.89 36.22 14.06
CA VAL A 480 -31.66 35.43 13.89
C VAL A 480 -30.78 35.96 12.75
N ALA A 481 -31.35 36.52 11.68
CA ALA A 481 -30.58 37.08 10.56
C ALA A 481 -29.81 38.33 10.99
N LEU A 482 -30.47 39.23 11.73
CA LEU A 482 -29.83 40.40 12.32
C LEU A 482 -28.77 39.97 13.35
N ALA A 483 -29.10 39.02 14.23
CA ALA A 483 -28.15 38.51 15.22
C ALA A 483 -26.91 37.88 14.56
N GLY A 484 -27.10 37.08 13.52
CA GLY A 484 -26.01 36.50 12.73
C GLY A 484 -25.10 37.58 12.13
N ALA A 485 -25.67 38.60 11.51
CA ALA A 485 -24.90 39.72 10.94
C ALA A 485 -24.12 40.51 12.00
N ILE A 486 -24.68 40.72 13.20
CA ILE A 486 -23.99 41.35 14.34
C ILE A 486 -22.80 40.50 14.77
N VAL A 487 -23.02 39.20 15.02
CA VAL A 487 -21.97 38.27 15.46
C VAL A 487 -20.87 38.15 14.40
N ALA A 488 -21.23 38.13 13.12
CA ALA A 488 -20.29 38.11 12.01
C ALA A 488 -19.36 39.33 12.01
N ALA A 489 -19.93 40.54 12.10
CA ALA A 489 -19.15 41.78 12.14
C ALA A 489 -18.24 41.83 13.38
N ALA A 490 -18.74 41.40 14.54
CA ALA A 490 -17.98 41.36 15.79
C ALA A 490 -16.81 40.36 15.74
N ILE A 491 -17.03 39.15 15.22
CA ILE A 491 -15.97 38.15 15.03
C ILE A 491 -14.92 38.64 14.03
N ALA A 492 -15.33 39.40 13.02
CA ALA A 492 -14.42 40.10 12.10
C ALA A 492 -13.79 41.38 12.69
N GLY A 493 -13.87 41.58 14.00
CA GLY A 493 -13.15 42.63 14.74
C GLY A 493 -13.88 43.97 14.88
N ALA A 494 -15.16 44.09 14.51
CA ALA A 494 -15.92 45.31 14.76
C ALA A 494 -16.23 45.47 16.25
N THR A 495 -16.22 46.72 16.75
CA THR A 495 -16.71 47.01 18.11
C THR A 495 -18.21 46.73 18.19
N ALA A 496 -18.73 46.38 19.38
CA ALA A 496 -20.13 46.00 19.56
C ALA A 496 -21.13 47.01 18.95
N GLY A 497 -20.90 48.31 19.18
CA GLY A 497 -21.75 49.37 18.61
C GLY A 497 -21.67 49.47 17.09
N THR A 498 -20.48 49.30 16.51
CA THR A 498 -20.29 49.33 15.05
C THR A 498 -20.90 48.11 14.38
N ALA A 499 -20.72 46.92 14.97
CA ALA A 499 -21.33 45.67 14.53
C ALA A 499 -22.86 45.78 14.50
N GLN A 500 -23.46 46.34 15.56
CA GLN A 500 -24.90 46.54 15.64
C GLN A 500 -25.42 47.53 14.61
N ASN A 501 -24.81 48.72 14.51
CA ASN A 501 -25.21 49.74 13.54
C ASN A 501 -25.08 49.24 12.09
N GLY A 502 -23.96 48.59 11.78
CA GLY A 502 -23.70 48.01 10.47
C GLY A 502 -24.70 46.92 10.09
N ALA A 503 -24.98 45.99 11.00
CA ALA A 503 -25.94 44.91 10.76
C ALA A 503 -27.37 45.43 10.57
N VAL A 504 -27.77 46.47 11.32
CA VAL A 504 -29.07 47.14 11.12
C VAL A 504 -29.12 47.81 9.75
N ALA A 505 -28.07 48.52 9.34
CA ALA A 505 -28.02 49.15 8.02
C ALA A 505 -28.10 48.14 6.87
N ILE A 506 -27.41 46.99 7.00
CA ILE A 506 -27.49 45.86 6.06
C ILE A 506 -28.93 45.33 5.98
N MET A 507 -29.56 45.07 7.12
CA MET A 507 -30.94 44.59 7.18
C MET A 507 -31.91 45.59 6.55
N THR A 508 -31.78 46.88 6.85
CA THR A 508 -32.63 47.93 6.27
C THR A 508 -32.47 47.99 4.75
N ALA A 509 -31.24 47.92 4.24
CA ALA A 509 -30.97 47.88 2.82
C ALA A 509 -31.51 46.60 2.14
N ALA A 510 -31.48 45.46 2.84
CA ALA A 510 -32.06 44.22 2.33
C ALA A 510 -33.60 44.29 2.27
N LEU A 511 -34.25 44.82 3.31
CA LEU A 511 -35.71 45.00 3.36
C LEU A 511 -36.23 46.01 2.34
N SER A 512 -35.40 46.95 1.88
CA SER A 512 -35.72 47.87 0.78
C SER A 512 -35.43 47.31 -0.61
N GLY A 513 -35.05 46.02 -0.71
CA GLY A 513 -34.79 45.34 -1.99
C GLY A 513 -33.39 45.59 -2.57
N GLY A 514 -32.45 46.12 -1.78
CA GLY A 514 -31.07 46.33 -2.21
C GLY A 514 -30.33 45.02 -2.48
N ALA A 515 -29.56 44.96 -3.57
CA ALA A 515 -28.66 43.85 -3.85
C ALA A 515 -27.51 43.76 -2.82
N ALA A 516 -26.80 42.61 -2.78
CA ALA A 516 -25.73 42.36 -1.82
C ALA A 516 -24.67 43.48 -1.77
N GLN A 517 -24.31 44.07 -2.92
CA GLN A 517 -23.37 45.19 -3.00
C GLN A 517 -23.92 46.45 -2.31
N ALA A 518 -25.21 46.75 -2.47
CA ALA A 518 -25.85 47.91 -1.83
C ALA A 518 -25.99 47.69 -0.32
N GLN A 519 -26.30 46.47 0.11
CA GLN A 519 -26.31 46.07 1.51
C GLN A 519 -24.92 46.24 2.14
N ALA A 520 -23.87 45.73 1.49
CA ALA A 520 -22.49 45.89 1.95
C ALA A 520 -22.09 47.37 2.01
N GLY A 521 -22.46 48.17 1.00
CA GLY A 521 -22.25 49.62 0.99
C GLY A 521 -22.92 50.33 2.18
N ALA A 522 -24.14 49.92 2.55
CA ALA A 522 -24.83 50.45 3.73
C ALA A 522 -24.12 50.07 5.03
N GLY A 523 -23.64 48.82 5.15
CA GLY A 523 -22.83 48.38 6.28
C GLY A 523 -21.53 49.19 6.43
N VAL A 524 -20.84 49.45 5.32
CA VAL A 524 -19.62 50.28 5.30
C VAL A 524 -19.92 51.73 5.69
N ALA A 525 -21.01 52.31 5.16
CA ALA A 525 -21.45 53.66 5.54
C ALA A 525 -21.79 53.77 7.03
N ALA A 526 -22.20 52.67 7.65
CA ALA A 526 -22.46 52.57 9.09
C ALA A 526 -21.21 52.23 9.94
N GLY A 527 -20.02 52.23 9.33
CA GLY A 527 -18.72 52.15 10.02
C GLY A 527 -18.02 50.79 9.96
N LEU A 528 -18.59 49.78 9.30
CA LEU A 528 -17.90 48.51 9.08
C LEU A 528 -16.80 48.65 8.02
N THR A 529 -15.76 47.81 8.12
CA THR A 529 -14.84 47.60 7.00
C THR A 529 -15.52 46.83 5.87
N ALA A 530 -14.96 46.87 4.66
CA ALA A 530 -15.51 46.11 3.52
C ALA A 530 -15.58 44.60 3.81
N THR A 531 -14.58 44.03 4.48
CA THR A 531 -14.55 42.62 4.89
C THR A 531 -15.65 42.30 5.91
N GLN A 532 -15.81 43.14 6.94
CA GLN A 532 -16.85 42.97 7.96
C GLN A 532 -18.25 43.07 7.36
N ALA A 533 -18.50 44.08 6.52
CA ALA A 533 -19.78 44.27 5.85
C ALA A 533 -20.08 43.11 4.89
N GLY A 534 -19.10 42.67 4.09
CA GLY A 534 -19.24 41.54 3.18
C GLY A 534 -19.61 40.24 3.90
N LEU A 535 -18.92 39.93 5.01
CA LEU A 535 -19.25 38.76 5.84
C LEU A 535 -20.65 38.87 6.46
N ALA A 536 -21.00 40.02 7.02
CA ALA A 536 -22.31 40.25 7.62
C ALA A 536 -23.45 40.12 6.60
N VAL A 537 -23.26 40.60 5.36
CA VAL A 537 -24.20 40.40 4.25
C VAL A 537 -24.34 38.91 3.90
N ALA A 538 -23.22 38.18 3.78
CA ALA A 538 -23.25 36.75 3.47
C ALA A 538 -24.00 35.95 4.54
N VAL A 539 -23.76 36.26 5.82
CA VAL A 539 -24.46 35.64 6.95
C VAL A 539 -25.95 35.99 6.96
N TYR A 540 -26.29 37.26 6.74
CA TYR A 540 -27.69 37.68 6.64
C TYR A 540 -28.42 36.93 5.52
N ALA A 541 -27.80 36.78 4.35
CA ALA A 541 -28.35 36.04 3.21
C ALA A 541 -28.49 34.53 3.50
N ALA A 542 -27.49 33.91 4.14
CA ALA A 542 -27.53 32.50 4.51
C ALA A 542 -28.67 32.20 5.50
N VAL A 543 -28.84 33.04 6.52
CA VAL A 543 -29.88 32.88 7.53
C VAL A 543 -31.27 33.13 6.95
N THR A 544 -31.44 34.17 6.13
CA THR A 544 -32.73 34.45 5.46
C THR A 544 -33.12 33.33 4.50
N THR A 545 -32.15 32.74 3.79
CA THR A 545 -32.38 31.56 2.93
C THR A 545 -32.82 30.35 3.76
N ALA A 546 -32.14 30.07 4.88
CA ALA A 546 -32.51 28.99 5.80
C ALA A 546 -33.92 29.20 6.39
N ALA A 547 -34.24 30.44 6.80
CA ALA A 547 -35.55 30.81 7.31
C ALA A 547 -36.65 30.65 6.26
N ALA A 548 -36.41 31.08 5.01
CA ALA A 548 -37.33 30.89 3.89
C ALA A 548 -37.58 29.40 3.58
N GLY A 549 -36.59 28.55 3.82
CA GLY A 549 -36.71 27.08 3.76
C GLY A 549 -37.42 26.44 4.96
N GLY A 550 -37.93 27.22 5.92
CA GLY A 550 -38.64 26.72 7.09
C GLY A 550 -37.74 26.21 8.22
N ALA A 551 -36.44 26.53 8.22
CA ALA A 551 -35.52 26.10 9.26
C ALA A 551 -35.88 26.73 10.63
N ALA A 552 -35.82 25.94 11.70
CA ALA A 552 -35.97 26.44 13.07
C ALA A 552 -34.84 27.41 13.45
N ALA A 553 -35.04 28.26 14.46
CA ALA A 553 -34.06 29.26 14.88
C ALA A 553 -32.67 28.67 15.21
N THR A 554 -32.61 27.47 15.80
CA THR A 554 -31.36 26.76 16.06
C THR A 554 -30.62 26.39 14.78
N ALA A 555 -31.34 25.92 13.75
CA ALA A 555 -30.77 25.59 12.45
C ALA A 555 -30.36 26.86 11.68
N GLN A 556 -31.10 27.95 11.80
CA GLN A 556 -30.73 29.27 11.30
C GLN A 556 -29.43 29.79 11.94
N ALA A 557 -29.28 29.66 13.26
CA ALA A 557 -28.05 30.00 13.98
C ALA A 557 -26.87 29.11 13.54
N GLY A 558 -27.14 27.82 13.27
CA GLY A 558 -26.17 26.91 12.65
C GLY A 558 -25.71 27.38 11.26
N ALA A 559 -26.62 27.83 10.40
CA ALA A 559 -26.30 28.36 9.08
C ALA A 559 -25.45 29.65 9.18
N ALA A 560 -25.78 30.55 10.12
CA ALA A 560 -24.96 31.72 10.41
C ALA A 560 -23.55 31.31 10.84
N ALA A 561 -23.44 30.38 11.79
CA ALA A 561 -22.18 29.93 12.34
C ALA A 561 -21.29 29.24 11.30
N GLN A 562 -21.85 28.40 10.42
CA GLN A 562 -21.10 27.81 9.31
C GLN A 562 -20.58 28.88 8.34
N THR A 563 -21.41 29.87 8.01
CA THR A 563 -21.01 30.96 7.11
C THR A 563 -19.88 31.79 7.73
N ILE A 564 -19.91 32.05 9.04
CA ILE A 564 -18.82 32.74 9.75
C ILE A 564 -17.56 31.87 9.82
N ALA A 565 -17.71 30.61 10.21
CA ALA A 565 -16.59 29.69 10.39
C ALA A 565 -15.79 29.49 9.11
N PHE A 566 -16.47 29.22 7.99
CA PHE A 566 -15.80 28.96 6.71
C PHE A 566 -15.55 30.21 5.87
N GLY A 567 -16.37 31.25 6.05
CA GLY A 567 -16.24 32.53 5.33
C GLY A 567 -15.25 33.50 5.97
N TYR A 568 -14.85 33.30 7.23
CA TYR A 568 -13.90 34.18 7.90
C TYR A 568 -12.88 33.43 8.78
N ILE A 569 -13.31 32.62 9.75
CA ILE A 569 -12.39 31.97 10.70
C ILE A 569 -11.35 31.12 9.96
N LYS A 570 -11.80 30.25 9.04
CA LYS A 570 -10.92 29.43 8.21
C LYS A 570 -9.95 30.29 7.42
N GLN A 571 -10.43 31.36 6.77
CA GLN A 571 -9.62 32.24 5.92
C GLN A 571 -8.57 33.00 6.73
N ASP A 572 -8.93 33.48 7.92
CA ASP A 572 -8.01 34.14 8.85
C ASP A 572 -6.91 33.18 9.32
N VAL A 573 -7.28 31.95 9.70
CA VAL A 573 -6.31 30.91 10.10
C VAL A 573 -5.41 30.52 8.93
N GLN A 574 -5.93 30.43 7.70
CA GLN A 574 -5.12 30.17 6.50
C GLN A 574 -4.12 31.31 6.24
N ALA A 575 -4.54 32.57 6.40
CA ALA A 575 -3.71 33.74 6.13
C ALA A 575 -2.64 33.97 7.20
N ASN A 576 -2.99 33.76 8.48
CA ASN A 576 -2.15 34.13 9.61
C ASN A 576 -1.46 32.92 10.27
N GLY A 577 -1.83 31.69 9.90
CA GLY A 577 -1.27 30.46 10.47
C GLY A 577 -1.33 30.45 11.99
N ALA A 578 -0.24 30.06 12.63
CA ALA A 578 -0.10 30.04 14.08
C ALA A 578 -0.27 31.41 14.75
N ALA A 579 -0.18 32.53 14.02
CA ALA A 579 -0.37 33.88 14.56
C ALA A 579 -1.85 34.33 14.57
N SER A 580 -2.77 33.53 14.02
CA SER A 580 -4.20 33.83 14.05
C SER A 580 -4.72 33.94 15.49
N SER A 581 -5.56 34.94 15.75
CA SER A 581 -6.25 35.09 17.03
C SER A 581 -7.16 33.89 17.35
N PHE A 582 -7.67 33.21 16.33
CA PHE A 582 -8.49 32.00 16.49
C PHE A 582 -7.66 30.78 16.93
N VAL A 583 -6.39 30.71 16.50
CA VAL A 583 -5.43 29.70 16.96
C VAL A 583 -5.02 29.98 18.40
N ALA A 584 -4.74 31.24 18.74
CA ALA A 584 -4.46 31.62 20.12
C ALA A 584 -5.66 31.33 21.05
N ALA A 585 -6.88 31.67 20.62
CA ALA A 585 -8.10 31.41 21.36
C ALA A 585 -8.41 29.91 21.55
N SER A 586 -7.86 29.03 20.71
CA SER A 586 -8.00 27.59 20.89
C SER A 586 -7.17 27.03 22.05
N GLY A 587 -6.21 27.81 22.57
CA GLY A 587 -5.27 27.37 23.60
C GLY A 587 -4.24 26.34 23.11
N LYS A 588 -4.13 26.12 21.78
CA LYS A 588 -3.29 25.07 21.17
C LYS A 588 -2.22 25.62 20.23
N GLN A 589 -1.93 26.91 20.32
CA GLN A 589 -1.02 27.60 19.40
C GLN A 589 0.34 26.91 19.29
N GLU A 590 0.99 26.59 20.41
CA GLU A 590 2.29 25.90 20.43
C GLU A 590 2.20 24.48 19.83
N ALA A 591 1.15 23.73 20.17
CA ALA A 591 0.96 22.36 19.67
C ALA A 591 0.64 22.31 18.17
N LEU A 592 -0.06 23.32 17.64
CA LEU A 592 -0.44 23.40 16.22
C LEU A 592 0.64 24.03 15.34
N ALA A 593 1.53 24.85 15.90
CA ALA A 593 2.54 25.59 15.14
C ALA A 593 3.36 24.73 14.15
N PRO A 594 3.85 23.52 14.51
CA PRO A 594 4.61 22.68 13.58
C PRO A 594 3.80 22.20 12.38
N PHE A 595 2.46 22.14 12.51
CA PHE A 595 1.56 21.57 11.50
C PHE A 595 1.03 22.60 10.49
N PHE A 596 1.37 23.89 10.63
CA PHE A 596 1.12 24.92 9.61
C PHE A 596 2.11 24.82 8.43
N ALA A 597 2.21 23.63 7.84
CA ALA A 597 3.07 23.32 6.70
C ALA A 597 2.36 22.35 5.74
N ARG A 598 2.96 22.15 4.56
CA ARG A 598 2.59 21.05 3.65
C ARG A 598 3.45 19.84 3.97
N PHE A 599 2.82 18.68 4.03
CA PHE A 599 3.47 17.42 4.40
C PHE A 599 3.34 16.40 3.28
N LEU A 600 4.31 15.49 3.24
CA LEU A 600 4.26 14.23 2.53
C LEU A 600 4.03 13.13 3.57
N LEU A 601 3.05 12.26 3.33
CA LEU A 601 2.63 11.28 4.34
C LEU A 601 3.58 10.10 4.47
N ASN A 602 4.16 9.66 3.36
CA ASN A 602 5.11 8.55 3.34
C ASN A 602 6.24 8.82 2.33
N CYS A 603 7.42 9.12 2.85
CA CYS A 603 8.67 9.35 2.13
C CYS A 603 9.60 8.13 2.14
N ASP A 604 9.17 6.99 2.71
CA ASP A 604 9.80 5.72 2.36
C ASP A 604 9.51 5.37 0.88
N GLN A 605 8.34 5.77 0.38
CA GLN A 605 7.97 5.59 -1.02
C GLN A 605 8.62 6.61 -1.97
N TRP A 606 8.22 6.59 -3.26
CA TRP A 606 8.70 7.53 -4.29
C TRP A 606 8.48 9.01 -3.99
N ASP A 607 7.64 9.35 -3.00
CA ASP A 607 7.51 10.72 -2.51
C ASP A 607 8.75 11.24 -1.80
N GLY A 608 9.55 10.35 -1.21
CA GLY A 608 10.86 10.68 -0.67
C GLY A 608 11.88 10.98 -1.76
N TYR A 609 11.76 10.36 -2.94
CA TYR A 609 12.81 10.32 -3.97
C TYR A 609 12.36 11.03 -5.25
N ASN A 610 11.88 12.25 -5.08
CA ASN A 610 11.17 13.01 -6.08
C ASN A 610 12.05 13.36 -7.30
N GLY A 611 13.35 13.64 -7.08
CA GLY A 611 14.32 13.89 -8.13
C GLY A 611 14.47 12.71 -9.09
N GLU A 612 14.55 11.48 -8.56
CA GLU A 612 14.59 10.29 -9.40
C GLU A 612 13.24 10.01 -10.08
N ARG A 613 12.11 10.17 -9.36
CA ARG A 613 10.77 10.01 -9.96
C ARG A 613 10.60 10.92 -11.18
N LYS A 614 10.96 12.20 -11.06
CA LYS A 614 10.91 13.18 -12.16
C LYS A 614 11.77 12.74 -13.34
N ALA A 615 12.97 12.22 -13.08
CA ALA A 615 13.86 11.73 -14.14
C ALA A 615 13.25 10.55 -14.92
N LEU A 616 12.61 9.61 -14.22
CA LEU A 616 11.91 8.48 -14.85
C LEU A 616 10.71 8.94 -15.67
N MET A 617 9.88 9.83 -15.13
CA MET A 617 8.69 10.33 -15.83
C MET A 617 9.09 11.20 -17.04
N ALA A 618 10.14 12.00 -16.92
CA ALA A 618 10.72 12.76 -18.02
C ALA A 618 11.25 11.84 -19.13
N HIS A 619 11.85 10.70 -18.79
CA HIS A 619 12.26 9.69 -19.78
C HIS A 619 11.06 9.15 -20.56
N LEU A 620 9.98 8.75 -19.88
CA LEU A 620 8.76 8.28 -20.54
C LEU A 620 8.19 9.34 -21.48
N LYS A 621 8.02 10.57 -20.98
CA LYS A 621 7.46 11.69 -21.72
C LYS A 621 8.31 12.07 -22.94
N SER A 622 9.62 12.23 -22.77
CA SER A 622 10.54 12.65 -23.85
C SER A 622 10.72 11.61 -24.95
N ASN A 623 10.50 10.32 -24.64
CA ASN A 623 10.58 9.23 -25.62
C ASN A 623 9.19 8.78 -26.13
N ASN A 624 8.12 9.51 -25.81
CA ASN A 624 6.73 9.17 -26.19
C ASN A 624 6.32 7.74 -25.79
N ILE A 625 6.76 7.28 -24.61
CA ILE A 625 6.45 5.95 -24.09
C ILE A 625 5.11 6.05 -23.34
N GLY A 626 4.04 5.58 -23.98
CA GLY A 626 2.69 5.48 -23.40
C GLY A 626 2.33 4.07 -22.93
N ASN A 627 1.08 3.89 -22.47
CA ASN A 627 0.55 2.62 -21.96
C ASN A 627 1.37 2.02 -20.81
N VAL A 628 1.90 2.91 -19.96
CA VAL A 628 2.65 2.52 -18.78
C VAL A 628 1.69 2.45 -17.59
N VAL A 629 1.69 1.32 -16.89
CA VAL A 629 0.92 1.13 -15.66
C VAL A 629 1.81 0.49 -14.61
N ALA A 630 1.98 1.14 -13.46
CA ALA A 630 2.62 0.55 -12.31
C ALA A 630 1.65 -0.35 -11.54
N LEU A 631 2.19 -1.47 -11.06
CA LEU A 631 1.55 -2.38 -10.11
C LEU A 631 2.38 -2.29 -8.84
N THR A 632 1.79 -1.79 -7.76
CA THR A 632 2.49 -1.44 -6.51
C THR A 632 1.78 -2.02 -5.29
N GLY A 633 2.51 -2.10 -4.17
CA GLY A 633 2.10 -2.69 -2.91
C GLY A 633 2.52 -1.84 -1.71
N ASP A 634 3.18 -2.47 -0.73
CA ASP A 634 3.74 -1.89 0.50
C ASP A 634 2.70 -1.26 1.45
N ILE A 635 2.01 -0.21 1.02
CA ILE A 635 1.27 0.69 1.92
C ILE A 635 0.00 0.09 2.54
N HIS A 636 -0.34 -1.18 2.30
CA HIS A 636 -1.54 -1.83 2.83
C HIS A 636 -2.86 -1.07 2.56
N ALA A 637 -3.00 -0.51 1.36
CA ALA A 637 -4.21 0.20 0.92
C ALA A 637 -4.48 0.00 -0.59
N PHE A 638 -5.74 0.16 -1.01
CA PHE A 638 -6.06 0.23 -2.44
C PHE A 638 -6.06 1.66 -2.94
N PHE A 639 -5.16 2.01 -3.86
CA PHE A 639 -5.19 3.29 -4.58
C PHE A 639 -5.22 3.08 -6.09
N ALA A 640 -5.82 4.04 -6.80
CA ALA A 640 -5.64 4.19 -8.23
C ALA A 640 -5.52 5.67 -8.57
N GLY A 641 -4.53 6.03 -9.40
CA GLY A 641 -4.32 7.41 -9.79
C GLY A 641 -3.36 7.58 -10.96
N THR A 642 -3.12 8.82 -11.33
CA THR A 642 -2.13 9.17 -12.36
C THR A 642 -0.81 9.56 -11.72
N VAL A 643 0.30 9.06 -12.27
CA VAL A 643 1.64 9.56 -11.96
C VAL A 643 1.95 10.66 -12.95
N ASN A 644 2.25 11.84 -12.42
CA ASN A 644 2.50 13.03 -13.22
C ASN A 644 4.01 13.24 -13.41
N ASP A 645 4.38 13.96 -14.46
CA ASP A 645 5.78 14.29 -14.76
C ASP A 645 6.47 15.08 -13.64
N ASP A 646 5.75 16.03 -13.07
CA ASP A 646 6.18 16.82 -11.92
C ASP A 646 4.99 17.21 -11.04
N PHE A 647 4.85 16.55 -9.89
CA PHE A 647 3.81 16.87 -8.91
C PHE A 647 3.97 18.26 -8.24
N ASP A 648 5.16 18.85 -8.29
CA ASP A 648 5.41 20.18 -7.73
C ASP A 648 5.11 21.31 -8.73
N ALA A 649 4.84 20.96 -10.00
CA ALA A 649 4.39 21.93 -11.00
C ALA A 649 3.00 22.48 -10.67
N ALA A 650 2.68 23.65 -11.20
CA ALA A 650 1.35 24.26 -11.04
C ALA A 650 0.25 23.27 -11.51
N GLY A 651 -0.77 23.07 -10.68
CA GLY A 651 -1.84 22.10 -10.94
C GLY A 651 -1.44 20.63 -10.78
N GLY A 652 -0.23 20.33 -10.30
CA GLY A 652 0.25 18.97 -10.05
C GLY A 652 0.93 18.30 -11.25
N GLY A 653 1.21 19.03 -12.33
CA GLY A 653 1.87 18.49 -13.52
C GLY A 653 0.95 17.77 -14.51
N THR A 654 1.55 17.12 -15.49
CA THR A 654 0.86 16.38 -16.57
C THR A 654 0.92 14.88 -16.30
N PRO A 655 -0.22 14.15 -16.34
CA PRO A 655 -0.23 12.68 -16.28
C PRO A 655 0.66 12.02 -17.35
N VAL A 656 1.51 11.09 -16.93
CA VAL A 656 2.42 10.31 -17.80
C VAL A 656 2.08 8.83 -17.78
N MET A 657 1.67 8.30 -16.63
CA MET A 657 1.31 6.90 -16.45
C MET A 657 0.25 6.73 -15.37
N VAL A 658 -0.23 5.50 -15.16
CA VAL A 658 -1.15 5.15 -14.07
C VAL A 658 -0.41 4.30 -13.04
N ASP A 659 -0.76 4.45 -11.77
CA ASP A 659 -0.32 3.55 -10.70
C ASP A 659 -1.55 2.94 -10.01
N LEU A 660 -1.51 1.62 -9.82
CA LEU A 660 -2.57 0.79 -9.24
C LEU A 660 -1.99 0.04 -8.04
N VAL A 661 -2.27 0.57 -6.86
CA VAL A 661 -1.73 0.08 -5.59
C VAL A 661 -2.68 -0.98 -5.02
N SER A 662 -2.16 -2.17 -4.70
CA SER A 662 -2.92 -3.22 -4.03
C SER A 662 -2.77 -3.12 -2.51
N ALA A 663 -3.87 -3.37 -1.79
CA ALA A 663 -3.79 -3.64 -0.37
C ALA A 663 -3.03 -4.95 -0.09
N GLY A 664 -2.56 -5.11 1.15
CA GLY A 664 -1.97 -6.35 1.63
C GLY A 664 -3.00 -7.47 1.76
N ILE A 665 -2.58 -8.71 1.55
CA ILE A 665 -3.45 -9.89 1.74
C ILE A 665 -4.03 -9.91 3.15
N SER A 666 -3.20 -9.60 4.15
CA SER A 666 -3.58 -9.72 5.55
C SER A 666 -2.93 -8.72 6.49
N SER A 667 -1.84 -8.05 6.11
CA SER A 667 -1.18 -7.05 6.95
C SER A 667 -2.12 -5.91 7.36
N ASP A 668 -1.88 -5.31 8.53
CA ASP A 668 -2.77 -4.26 9.06
C ASP A 668 -2.78 -3.02 8.16
N SER A 669 -3.97 -2.43 8.00
CA SER A 669 -4.19 -1.39 6.98
C SER A 669 -3.46 -0.08 7.28
N PHE A 670 -3.14 0.70 6.24
CA PHE A 670 -2.54 2.03 6.37
C PHE A 670 -3.28 2.92 7.36
N PHE A 671 -4.61 2.86 7.33
CA PHE A 671 -5.48 3.58 8.25
C PHE A 671 -5.21 3.22 9.71
N SER A 672 -5.03 1.94 10.03
CA SER A 672 -4.76 1.52 11.40
C SER A 672 -3.43 2.08 11.92
N TYR A 673 -2.38 2.00 11.10
CA TYR A 673 -1.07 2.57 11.45
C TYR A 673 -1.15 4.09 11.72
N LEU A 674 -1.71 4.84 10.78
CA LEU A 674 -1.81 6.29 10.92
C LEU A 674 -2.77 6.72 12.04
N ARG A 675 -3.87 5.99 12.26
CA ARG A 675 -4.79 6.22 13.37
C ARG A 675 -4.05 6.12 14.70
N ASP A 676 -3.30 5.05 14.90
CA ASP A 676 -2.63 4.79 16.18
C ASP A 676 -1.54 5.83 16.43
N ALA A 677 -0.76 6.17 15.39
CA ALA A 677 0.21 7.27 15.45
C ALA A 677 -0.46 8.63 15.75
N ALA A 678 -1.60 8.92 15.12
CA ALA A 678 -2.30 10.20 15.26
C ALA A 678 -3.12 10.31 16.55
N SER A 679 -3.45 9.19 17.20
CA SER A 679 -4.24 9.18 18.44
C SER A 679 -3.55 9.95 19.59
N ALA A 680 -2.22 10.04 19.55
CA ALA A 680 -1.41 10.82 20.47
C ALA A 680 -1.39 12.35 20.17
N LEU A 681 -1.91 12.78 19.02
CA LEU A 681 -1.82 14.16 18.52
C LEU A 681 -3.05 15.03 18.88
N GLY A 682 -3.92 14.56 19.79
CA GLY A 682 -5.09 15.29 20.26
C GLY A 682 -6.09 15.58 19.12
N ASP A 683 -6.56 16.82 19.02
CA ASP A 683 -7.60 17.22 18.05
C ASP A 683 -7.21 16.97 16.60
N ILE A 684 -5.91 17.01 16.25
CA ILE A 684 -5.46 16.73 14.88
C ILE A 684 -5.75 15.26 14.49
N GLY A 685 -5.87 14.35 15.46
CA GLY A 685 -6.30 12.98 15.22
C GLY A 685 -7.64 12.87 14.49
N THR A 686 -8.49 13.89 14.57
CA THR A 686 -9.76 13.97 13.82
C THR A 686 -9.60 14.14 12.31
N LEU A 687 -8.41 14.49 11.82
CA LEU A 687 -8.08 14.43 10.38
C LEU A 687 -7.96 12.99 9.89
N VAL A 688 -7.68 12.04 10.80
CA VAL A 688 -7.42 10.65 10.47
C VAL A 688 -8.64 9.80 10.80
N SER A 689 -9.22 9.97 11.99
CA SER A 689 -10.34 9.13 12.43
C SER A 689 -11.37 9.85 13.29
N TYR A 690 -12.58 9.32 13.32
CA TYR A 690 -13.64 9.78 14.22
C TYR A 690 -14.20 8.61 15.05
N PRO A 691 -14.19 8.68 16.39
CA PRO A 691 -14.69 7.60 17.24
C PRO A 691 -16.23 7.51 17.15
N LEU A 692 -16.74 6.31 16.93
CA LEU A 692 -18.17 6.00 16.89
C LEU A 692 -18.51 4.93 17.93
N ALA A 693 -19.43 5.25 18.83
CA ALA A 693 -20.01 4.30 19.78
C ALA A 693 -21.44 3.95 19.33
N ILE A 694 -21.66 2.69 18.96
CA ILE A 694 -22.89 2.23 18.33
C ILE A 694 -23.58 1.24 19.26
N PRO A 695 -24.70 1.60 19.91
CA PRO A 695 -25.49 0.66 20.69
C PRO A 695 -26.18 -0.35 19.78
N VAL A 696 -25.91 -1.64 19.98
CA VAL A 696 -26.51 -2.73 19.21
C VAL A 696 -27.34 -3.62 20.14
N PRO A 697 -28.67 -3.69 19.97
CA PRO A 697 -29.54 -4.53 20.80
C PRO A 697 -29.07 -5.98 20.87
N GLY A 698 -28.95 -6.52 22.08
CA GLY A 698 -28.51 -7.91 22.32
C GLY A 698 -27.01 -8.18 22.17
N VAL A 699 -26.22 -7.20 21.71
CA VAL A 699 -24.75 -7.31 21.53
C VAL A 699 -24.00 -6.35 22.46
N GLY A 700 -24.57 -5.19 22.76
CA GLY A 700 -23.93 -4.12 23.53
C GLY A 700 -23.37 -3.02 22.63
N THR A 701 -22.46 -2.20 23.15
CA THR A 701 -21.84 -1.11 22.38
C THR A 701 -20.70 -1.62 21.52
N VAL A 702 -20.76 -1.32 20.22
CA VAL A 702 -19.68 -1.50 19.25
C VAL A 702 -18.95 -0.17 19.09
N SER A 703 -17.66 -0.15 19.41
CA SER A 703 -16.81 1.03 19.24
C SER A 703 -15.99 0.89 17.96
N LEU A 704 -16.13 1.86 17.05
CA LEU A 704 -15.41 1.92 15.78
C LEU A 704 -14.61 3.22 15.69
N ASN A 705 -13.56 3.22 14.88
CA ASN A 705 -12.88 4.44 14.46
C ASN A 705 -13.18 4.64 12.97
N PHE A 706 -14.08 5.57 12.67
CA PHE A 706 -14.46 5.90 11.30
C PHE A 706 -13.26 6.50 10.56
N ASN A 707 -13.02 6.05 9.33
CA ASN A 707 -11.87 6.45 8.53
C ASN A 707 -12.11 7.80 7.83
N LEU A 708 -11.58 8.88 8.43
CA LEU A 708 -11.57 10.23 7.85
C LEU A 708 -10.33 10.52 7.01
N LEU A 709 -9.25 9.76 7.21
CA LEU A 709 -8.00 9.86 6.46
C LEU A 709 -8.26 9.82 4.95
N ASP A 710 -9.18 8.95 4.53
CA ASP A 710 -9.59 8.84 3.15
C ASP A 710 -10.01 10.20 2.55
N TYR A 711 -10.86 10.97 3.23
CA TYR A 711 -11.32 12.29 2.76
C TYR A 711 -10.23 13.34 2.89
N THR A 712 -9.45 13.30 3.97
CA THR A 712 -8.29 14.19 4.15
C THR A 712 -7.27 14.02 3.03
N MET A 713 -7.09 12.80 2.51
CA MET A 713 -6.21 12.50 1.37
C MET A 713 -6.82 12.84 0.01
N GLY A 714 -8.08 13.25 -0.07
CA GLY A 714 -8.71 13.71 -1.31
C GLY A 714 -9.76 12.78 -1.90
N LYS A 715 -10.34 11.87 -1.11
CA LYS A 715 -11.53 11.12 -1.54
C LYS A 715 -12.66 12.10 -1.82
N ALA A 716 -13.42 11.82 -2.87
CA ALA A 716 -14.57 12.65 -3.23
C ALA A 716 -15.55 12.80 -2.06
N ALA A 717 -16.15 13.98 -1.95
CA ALA A 717 -17.14 14.28 -0.92
C ALA A 717 -18.27 13.23 -0.94
N PRO A 718 -18.56 12.58 0.20
CA PRO A 718 -19.49 11.46 0.21
C PRO A 718 -20.94 11.95 0.27
N THR A 719 -21.84 11.18 -0.34
CA THR A 719 -23.25 11.15 0.06
C THR A 719 -23.40 10.38 1.38
N LEU A 720 -24.54 10.52 2.06
CA LEU A 720 -24.81 9.77 3.29
C LEU A 720 -24.70 8.24 3.07
N ALA A 721 -25.21 7.73 1.94
CA ALA A 721 -25.14 6.32 1.62
C ALA A 721 -23.70 5.83 1.42
N GLN A 722 -22.86 6.64 0.75
CA GLN A 722 -21.43 6.31 0.57
C GLN A 722 -20.66 6.35 1.90
N LEU A 723 -21.00 7.30 2.78
CA LEU A 723 -20.42 7.40 4.12
C LEU A 723 -20.76 6.17 4.97
N LEU A 724 -22.02 5.72 4.95
CA LEU A 724 -22.45 4.49 5.63
C LEU A 724 -21.74 3.27 5.07
N GLU A 725 -21.65 3.15 3.74
CA GLU A 725 -21.05 1.99 3.11
C GLU A 725 -19.56 1.82 3.44
N GLN A 726 -18.85 2.91 3.71
CA GLN A 726 -17.45 2.86 4.16
C GLN A 726 -17.28 2.08 5.48
N LEU A 727 -18.29 2.06 6.35
CA LEU A 727 -18.24 1.36 7.63
C LEU A 727 -18.46 -0.15 7.54
N ARG A 728 -18.99 -0.66 6.42
CA ARG A 728 -19.56 -2.02 6.36
C ARG A 728 -18.58 -3.10 6.85
N VAL A 729 -17.35 -3.10 6.33
CA VAL A 729 -16.34 -4.12 6.65
C VAL A 729 -15.91 -4.01 8.12
N GLN A 730 -15.66 -2.80 8.61
CA GLN A 730 -15.26 -2.56 9.99
C GLN A 730 -16.37 -2.95 10.98
N LEU A 731 -17.61 -2.57 10.69
CA LEU A 731 -18.79 -2.90 11.50
C LEU A 731 -19.03 -4.41 11.52
N ARG A 732 -18.97 -5.08 10.36
CA ARG A 732 -19.13 -6.54 10.28
C ARG A 732 -18.08 -7.26 11.12
N GLY A 733 -16.81 -6.86 10.99
CA GLY A 733 -15.70 -7.42 11.79
C GLY A 733 -15.89 -7.19 13.29
N ALA A 734 -16.30 -5.99 13.70
CA ALA A 734 -16.50 -5.66 15.11
C ALA A 734 -17.70 -6.40 15.73
N LEU A 735 -18.79 -6.58 14.98
CA LEU A 735 -19.93 -7.41 15.40
C LEU A 735 -19.52 -8.88 15.56
N ALA A 736 -18.72 -9.40 14.63
CA ALA A 736 -18.19 -10.75 14.72
C ALA A 736 -17.28 -10.93 15.94
N ALA A 737 -16.42 -9.95 16.22
CA ALA A 737 -15.59 -9.93 17.43
C ALA A 737 -16.40 -9.86 18.73
N LYS A 738 -17.62 -9.31 18.68
CA LYS A 738 -18.59 -9.31 19.79
C LYS A 738 -19.44 -10.58 19.88
N GLY A 739 -19.20 -11.58 19.04
CA GLY A 739 -19.84 -12.89 19.10
C GLY A 739 -21.13 -13.01 18.29
N VAL A 740 -21.45 -12.08 17.39
CA VAL A 740 -22.54 -12.25 16.43
C VAL A 740 -22.19 -13.38 15.46
N ALA A 741 -23.05 -14.40 15.37
CA ALA A 741 -22.82 -15.56 14.51
C ALA A 741 -22.82 -15.21 13.02
N GLU A 742 -21.99 -15.88 12.21
CA GLU A 742 -21.82 -15.65 10.76
C GLU A 742 -23.16 -15.50 10.02
N GLY A 743 -24.11 -16.42 10.26
CA GLY A 743 -25.42 -16.40 9.59
C GLY A 743 -26.33 -15.23 9.96
N ALA A 744 -26.03 -14.49 11.04
CA ALA A 744 -26.78 -13.33 11.51
C ALA A 744 -26.07 -11.99 11.23
N LEU A 745 -24.80 -12.02 10.79
CA LEU A 745 -23.98 -10.81 10.62
C LEU A 745 -24.60 -9.83 9.62
N GLU A 746 -24.95 -10.27 8.41
CA GLU A 746 -25.45 -9.37 7.36
C GLU A 746 -26.76 -8.68 7.74
N ALA A 747 -27.68 -9.42 8.36
CA ALA A 747 -28.94 -8.85 8.85
C ALA A 747 -28.69 -7.81 9.95
N THR A 748 -27.75 -8.10 10.87
CA THR A 748 -27.38 -7.20 11.98
C THR A 748 -26.68 -5.94 11.45
N VAL A 749 -25.72 -6.09 10.53
CA VAL A 749 -25.03 -4.97 9.85
C VAL A 749 -26.06 -4.06 9.18
N THR A 750 -27.00 -4.65 8.42
CA THR A 750 -28.05 -3.90 7.72
C THR A 750 -28.93 -3.11 8.70
N ALA A 751 -29.36 -3.74 9.80
CA ALA A 751 -30.17 -3.08 10.82
C ALA A 751 -29.41 -1.94 11.52
N VAL A 752 -28.14 -2.15 11.86
CA VAL A 752 -27.30 -1.13 12.50
C VAL A 752 -27.04 0.05 11.56
N MET A 753 -26.73 -0.20 10.29
CA MET A 753 -26.53 0.86 9.29
C MET A 753 -27.81 1.69 9.09
N ALA A 754 -28.99 1.06 9.07
CA ALA A 754 -30.27 1.78 9.01
C ALA A 754 -30.49 2.67 10.24
N GLY A 755 -30.09 2.20 11.43
CA GLY A 755 -30.11 3.00 12.66
C GLY A 755 -29.16 4.20 12.61
N LEU A 756 -27.92 4.00 12.12
CA LEU A 756 -26.96 5.09 11.91
C LEU A 756 -27.48 6.13 10.91
N GLN A 757 -28.12 5.67 9.84
CA GLN A 757 -28.76 6.55 8.85
C GLN A 757 -29.90 7.38 9.43
N ALA A 758 -30.49 6.99 10.57
CA ALA A 758 -31.50 7.80 11.26
C ALA A 758 -30.89 8.75 12.32
N SER A 759 -29.61 8.57 12.67
CA SER A 759 -28.93 9.37 13.70
C SER A 759 -28.56 10.75 13.17
N SER A 760 -28.98 11.80 13.89
CA SER A 760 -28.63 13.18 13.56
C SER A 760 -27.12 13.42 13.61
N ASP A 761 -26.41 12.79 14.55
CA ASP A 761 -24.97 12.98 14.75
C ASP A 761 -24.17 12.41 13.57
N PHE A 762 -24.59 11.24 13.09
CA PHE A 762 -23.99 10.61 11.92
C PHE A 762 -24.32 11.40 10.63
N ASN A 763 -25.59 11.75 10.45
CA ASN A 763 -26.07 12.40 9.22
C ASN A 763 -25.64 13.86 9.08
N THR A 764 -25.47 14.57 10.19
CA THR A 764 -25.22 16.03 10.17
C THR A 764 -23.76 16.32 10.45
N SER A 765 -23.21 15.78 11.53
CA SER A 765 -21.87 16.17 12.00
C SER A 765 -20.78 15.43 11.24
N LEU A 766 -20.85 14.08 11.20
CA LEU A 766 -19.81 13.29 10.54
C LEU A 766 -19.82 13.45 9.02
N LEU A 767 -21.01 13.49 8.41
CA LEU A 767 -21.14 13.77 6.97
C LEU A 767 -20.56 15.14 6.60
N ALA A 768 -20.92 16.19 7.35
CA ALA A 768 -20.39 17.53 7.08
C ALA A 768 -18.86 17.57 7.27
N LEU A 769 -18.34 16.93 8.32
CA LEU A 769 -16.90 16.81 8.55
C LEU A 769 -16.20 16.12 7.36
N ALA A 770 -16.69 14.95 6.92
CA ALA A 770 -16.12 14.24 5.78
C ALA A 770 -16.17 15.07 4.48
N GLN A 771 -17.26 15.80 4.23
CA GLN A 771 -17.38 16.69 3.07
C GLN A 771 -16.40 17.87 3.11
N GLN A 772 -16.18 18.46 4.30
CA GLN A 772 -15.22 19.55 4.46
C GLN A 772 -13.77 19.08 4.32
N LEU A 773 -13.45 17.89 4.81
CA LEU A 773 -12.13 17.28 4.62
C LEU A 773 -11.87 16.91 3.16
N ALA A 774 -12.88 16.37 2.47
CA ALA A 774 -12.79 16.09 1.02
C ALA A 774 -12.49 17.34 0.19
N ALA A 775 -13.00 18.51 0.62
CA ALA A 775 -12.77 19.79 -0.05
C ALA A 775 -11.34 20.33 0.10
N LEU A 776 -10.46 19.70 0.89
CA LEU A 776 -9.04 20.06 0.98
C LEU A 776 -8.31 19.83 -0.35
N GLY A 777 -8.76 18.89 -1.18
CA GLY A 777 -8.22 18.69 -2.53
C GLY A 777 -6.74 18.35 -2.58
N ASN A 778 -6.20 17.71 -1.54
CA ASN A 778 -4.76 17.51 -1.35
C ASN A 778 -4.08 16.73 -2.48
N ASN A 779 -4.79 15.79 -3.12
CA ASN A 779 -4.20 14.86 -4.11
C ASN A 779 -5.12 14.65 -5.33
N GLY A 780 -5.24 15.66 -6.21
CA GLY A 780 -6.17 15.63 -7.35
C GLY A 780 -5.94 14.53 -8.39
N TRP A 781 -4.78 13.87 -8.38
CA TRP A 781 -4.40 12.75 -9.24
C TRP A 781 -4.85 11.39 -8.72
N ILE A 782 -5.18 11.25 -7.42
CA ILE A 782 -5.72 10.01 -6.85
C ILE A 782 -7.22 9.95 -7.16
N LYS A 783 -7.65 8.90 -7.86
CA LYS A 783 -9.04 8.70 -8.31
C LYS A 783 -9.79 7.67 -7.48
N HIS A 784 -9.07 6.72 -6.89
CA HIS A 784 -9.61 5.81 -5.88
C HIS A 784 -8.68 5.78 -4.69
N LEU A 785 -9.29 5.73 -3.50
CA LEU A 785 -8.57 5.40 -2.29
C LEU A 785 -9.45 4.67 -1.27
N ASN A 786 -8.84 3.66 -0.66
CA ASN A 786 -9.38 2.90 0.46
C ASN A 786 -8.20 2.51 1.37
N THR A 787 -7.95 3.34 2.38
CA THR A 787 -6.83 3.18 3.31
C THR A 787 -7.08 2.14 4.39
N ASP A 788 -8.32 1.64 4.53
CA ASP A 788 -8.68 0.57 5.47
C ASP A 788 -9.07 -0.72 4.73
N ALA A 789 -8.12 -1.29 4.00
CA ALA A 789 -8.35 -2.45 3.18
C ALA A 789 -7.30 -3.55 3.41
N GLN A 790 -7.77 -4.78 3.30
CA GLN A 790 -6.96 -5.97 3.04
C GLN A 790 -7.57 -6.67 1.83
N GLY A 791 -6.76 -7.33 1.01
CA GLY A 791 -7.23 -7.96 -0.21
C GLY A 791 -6.16 -8.21 -1.26
N TYR A 792 -6.58 -8.30 -2.51
CA TYR A 792 -5.72 -8.51 -3.68
C TYR A 792 -6.31 -7.83 -4.91
N THR A 793 -5.54 -7.82 -6.00
CA THR A 793 -6.00 -7.23 -7.25
C THR A 793 -6.00 -8.25 -8.38
N LEU A 794 -7.17 -8.46 -9.00
CA LEU A 794 -7.32 -9.26 -10.22
C LEU A 794 -7.24 -8.36 -11.45
N VAL A 795 -6.37 -8.67 -12.40
CA VAL A 795 -6.18 -7.90 -13.63
C VAL A 795 -6.64 -8.71 -14.84
N THR A 796 -7.42 -8.08 -15.70
CA THR A 796 -7.68 -8.53 -17.07
C THR A 796 -7.08 -7.52 -18.04
N LEU A 797 -6.09 -7.96 -18.82
CA LEU A 797 -5.36 -7.14 -19.78
C LEU A 797 -5.74 -7.53 -21.21
N THR A 798 -6.09 -6.55 -22.03
CA THR A 798 -6.42 -6.72 -23.46
C THR A 798 -5.70 -5.64 -24.27
N PRO A 799 -5.62 -5.75 -25.61
CA PRO A 799 -5.01 -4.69 -26.42
C PRO A 799 -5.63 -3.29 -26.21
N GLY A 800 -6.93 -3.21 -25.89
CA GLY A 800 -7.63 -1.93 -25.74
C GLY A 800 -7.72 -1.37 -24.32
N ARG A 801 -7.54 -2.20 -23.28
CA ARG A 801 -7.67 -1.77 -21.88
C ARG A 801 -7.01 -2.72 -20.89
N LEU A 802 -6.63 -2.16 -19.75
CA LEU A 802 -6.33 -2.87 -18.50
C LEU A 802 -7.49 -2.65 -17.53
N VAL A 803 -8.05 -3.73 -16.99
CA VAL A 803 -9.08 -3.68 -15.95
C VAL A 803 -8.51 -4.33 -14.69
N ALA A 804 -8.38 -3.57 -13.62
CA ALA A 804 -7.96 -4.03 -12.31
C ALA A 804 -9.16 -4.03 -11.36
N GLN A 805 -9.39 -5.16 -10.69
CA GLN A 805 -10.43 -5.35 -9.69
C GLN A 805 -9.79 -5.44 -8.31
N PHE A 806 -9.90 -4.35 -7.54
CA PHE A 806 -9.51 -4.31 -6.14
C PHE A 806 -10.54 -5.07 -5.31
N ARG A 807 -10.15 -6.25 -4.81
CA ARG A 807 -11.03 -7.15 -4.06
C ARG A 807 -10.71 -7.05 -2.57
N GLN A 808 -11.47 -6.22 -1.87
CA GLN A 808 -11.40 -6.08 -0.42
C GLN A 808 -12.04 -7.30 0.24
N VAL A 809 -11.36 -7.86 1.23
CA VAL A 809 -11.86 -9.00 2.00
C VAL A 809 -12.56 -8.56 3.28
N ASN A 810 -13.51 -9.37 3.75
CA ASN A 810 -14.05 -9.24 5.10
C ASN A 810 -12.97 -9.56 6.14
N LYS A 811 -13.18 -9.12 7.38
CA LYS A 811 -12.37 -9.51 8.54
C LYS A 811 -12.81 -10.87 9.08
N LEU A 812 -11.97 -11.46 9.94
CA LEU A 812 -12.24 -12.68 10.70
C LEU A 812 -13.63 -12.71 11.36
N VAL A 813 -14.17 -13.92 11.49
CA VAL A 813 -15.32 -14.22 12.33
C VAL A 813 -14.93 -15.23 13.40
N GLY A 814 -14.87 -14.74 14.65
CA GLY A 814 -14.15 -15.43 15.71
C GLY A 814 -12.67 -15.58 15.33
N THR A 815 -12.19 -16.82 15.23
CA THR A 815 -10.81 -17.16 14.85
C THR A 815 -10.73 -17.86 13.48
N SER A 816 -11.74 -17.67 12.62
CA SER A 816 -11.84 -18.29 11.30
C SER A 816 -12.03 -17.27 10.19
N ALA A 817 -11.55 -17.57 8.98
CA ALA A 817 -11.92 -16.81 7.79
C ALA A 817 -13.45 -16.79 7.58
N PRO A 818 -14.04 -15.68 7.11
CA PRO A 818 -15.47 -15.54 6.89
C PRO A 818 -15.94 -16.45 5.74
N ALA A 819 -17.22 -16.84 5.75
CA ALA A 819 -17.80 -17.62 4.66
C ALA A 819 -17.90 -16.79 3.37
N THR A 820 -18.23 -15.50 3.50
CA THR A 820 -18.14 -14.52 2.42
C THR A 820 -16.79 -13.81 2.46
N LEU A 821 -15.85 -14.27 1.63
CA LEU A 821 -14.47 -13.78 1.63
C LEU A 821 -14.35 -12.37 1.07
N VAL A 822 -14.77 -12.14 -0.18
CA VAL A 822 -14.69 -10.83 -0.84
C VAL A 822 -15.88 -9.99 -0.38
N ALA A 823 -15.60 -8.92 0.35
CA ALA A 823 -16.60 -7.97 0.83
C ALA A 823 -17.04 -6.99 -0.26
N ARG A 824 -16.07 -6.50 -1.03
CA ARG A 824 -16.28 -5.47 -2.05
C ARG A 824 -15.28 -5.64 -3.19
N THR A 825 -15.76 -5.39 -4.39
CA THR A 825 -14.91 -5.21 -5.58
C THR A 825 -15.04 -3.78 -6.07
N THR A 826 -13.92 -3.10 -6.24
CA THR A 826 -13.86 -1.80 -6.94
C THR A 826 -13.08 -1.99 -8.23
N THR A 827 -13.59 -1.47 -9.35
CA THR A 827 -12.96 -1.66 -10.66
C THR A 827 -12.25 -0.39 -11.11
N ALA A 828 -10.95 -0.48 -11.39
CA ALA A 828 -10.15 0.55 -12.02
C ALA A 828 -9.86 0.16 -13.48
N THR A 829 -10.23 1.01 -14.44
CA THR A 829 -10.02 0.78 -15.87
C THR A 829 -9.09 1.82 -16.47
N VAL A 830 -8.02 1.35 -17.12
CA VAL A 830 -7.09 2.17 -17.90
C VAL A 830 -7.32 1.85 -19.38
N THR A 831 -7.63 2.87 -20.17
CA THR A 831 -7.82 2.72 -21.62
C THR A 831 -6.47 2.86 -22.32
N ALA A 832 -6.19 2.00 -23.31
CA ALA A 832 -4.97 2.12 -24.10
C ALA A 832 -4.87 3.50 -24.76
N GLY A 833 -3.68 4.09 -24.72
CA GLY A 833 -3.33 5.41 -25.23
C GLY A 833 -3.57 6.55 -24.24
N VAL A 834 -4.13 6.28 -23.06
CA VAL A 834 -4.57 7.31 -22.12
C VAL A 834 -3.92 7.12 -20.75
N ALA A 835 -3.16 8.11 -20.28
CA ALA A 835 -2.65 8.17 -18.91
C ALA A 835 -3.75 8.64 -17.94
N ALA A 836 -4.83 7.87 -17.84
CA ALA A 836 -5.95 8.13 -16.94
C ALA A 836 -6.60 6.83 -16.48
N VAL A 837 -7.24 6.87 -15.31
CA VAL A 837 -7.96 5.74 -14.73
C VAL A 837 -9.39 6.14 -14.39
N VAL A 838 -10.34 5.27 -14.74
CA VAL A 838 -11.76 5.41 -14.39
C VAL A 838 -12.10 4.36 -13.34
N VAL A 839 -12.79 4.79 -12.28
CA VAL A 839 -13.14 3.95 -11.13
C VAL A 839 -14.65 3.76 -11.10
N SER A 840 -15.10 2.52 -10.91
CA SER A 840 -16.53 2.15 -10.81
C SER A 840 -16.79 1.11 -9.74
#